data_AF-A0A820NH37-F1
#
_entry.id   AF-A0A820NH37-F1
#
_cell.length_a   1.000
_cell.length_b   1.000
_cell.length_c   1.000
_cell.angle_alpha   90.00
_cell.angle_beta   90.00
_cell.angle_gamma   90.00
#
_symmetry.space_group_name_H-M   'P 1'
#
loop_
_entity.id
_entity.type
_entity.pdbx_description
1 polymer ?
#
loop_
_entity_poly.entity_id
_entity_poly.type
_entity_poly.pdbx_seq_one_letter_code
_entity_poly.pdbx_strand_id
1 'polypeptide(L)'
;MLETAMNTFNLHEHISKEDINKIYENVSSKILNYFEEIVKKINTEIQNRNVSHTLEEFRKELDSIRTISSIALKTTEIYYATVEKLVGYVYESRRDAEELLRVMFRREGKVDYNKLTQCLSNLKSTHWIEIYRTGVYSDVINNVEQQIIQYIIELKEPIMQVNLDLDKIEYVNKIVSEINEMKHFQNFIPSVDKHINEVNSFLQEITNNVFYSSKADKALRYLEICKQIHVLIRNDCLSVLNSLEEFIRNFSNIIQNEMESSFEMIKQYQNQNKESMLEKVRIISNRLQEICEIDTKYFRVFIRFSKKTIVNKDWKNDLSNYLIELSDEMKTLNHTDQIEALNTKLSIVQALRKLDWFLEGEKFTDIYRTYQNIIFEKISGVSQQIIDAIKEFDYQRVADKMMALQSSNEVGKHYYAEVKQSLNASLNLLIDGTKAQAITLGNNIEIEEIKLIGENLKRIERARQFIEKHLDAPDEIDNCIEDVKEKIEKRIKRFLVGVKTLIDNHNFFEADKKIDSITLVCTLLGKYCGKEISYQIEELRESQKDIVSTNVVDKYAEMNINQYTLNPLTDIFARFEQVNNTNPVYNEALSTIKEKILTKFREELDKAKSKQPPDSENIHIRRFESAVKYLSEAMRSALEVELKYCKDDIVLRIRDNEKKLQNAFSSRDVKSMKNVLLEYQSSQGMQSFINKGEELALRQIQEIILKINQNFENYEIREALTNVKNDVITKLNWKTLLVILNDHIRKYNYE
;
A
#
# COMPACT_ATOMS: atom_id res chain seq x y z
N MET A 1 8.67 101.75 -96.86
CA MET A 1 9.64 102.70 -97.44
C MET A 1 9.72 102.58 -98.96
N LEU A 2 10.03 101.41 -99.54
CA LEU A 2 10.05 101.23 -101.01
C LEU A 2 8.67 101.37 -101.66
N GLU A 3 7.60 100.82 -101.06
CA GLU A 3 6.21 101.03 -101.52
C GLU A 3 5.81 102.51 -101.51
N THR A 4 6.22 103.23 -100.47
CA THR A 4 6.02 104.68 -100.34
C THR A 4 6.79 105.44 -101.43
N ALA A 5 8.03 105.03 -101.71
CA ALA A 5 8.87 105.61 -102.75
C ALA A 5 8.32 105.37 -104.18
N MET A 6 7.72 104.20 -104.45
CA MET A 6 7.02 103.92 -105.72
C MET A 6 5.84 104.87 -105.97
N ASN A 7 5.19 105.30 -104.90
CA ASN A 7 4.00 106.16 -104.95
C ASN A 7 4.33 107.66 -104.86
N THR A 8 5.61 108.04 -104.69
CA THR A 8 6.03 109.44 -104.52
C THR A 8 6.55 110.02 -105.83
N PHE A 9 5.74 110.87 -106.47
CA PHE A 9 6.06 111.49 -107.77
C PHE A 9 7.39 112.26 -107.78
N ASN A 10 7.73 112.98 -106.71
CA ASN A 10 8.95 113.81 -106.65
C ASN A 10 10.26 112.99 -106.61
N LEU A 11 10.20 111.69 -106.31
CA LEU A 11 11.39 110.83 -106.34
C LEU A 11 11.79 110.44 -107.77
N HIS A 12 10.85 110.54 -108.73
CA HIS A 12 11.04 110.08 -110.10
C HIS A 12 11.95 111.00 -110.93
N GLU A 13 12.23 112.22 -110.43
CA GLU A 13 13.18 113.17 -111.04
C GLU A 13 14.65 112.77 -110.78
N HIS A 14 14.91 111.95 -109.76
CA HIS A 14 16.27 111.57 -109.34
C HIS A 14 16.59 110.09 -109.55
N ILE A 15 15.58 109.21 -109.53
CA ILE A 15 15.71 107.78 -109.79
C ILE A 15 14.52 107.38 -110.65
N SER A 16 14.75 106.64 -111.74
CA SER A 16 13.66 106.26 -112.63
C SER A 16 12.65 105.37 -111.90
N LYS A 17 11.35 105.51 -112.24
CA LYS A 17 10.30 104.65 -111.73
C LYS A 17 10.58 103.17 -112.06
N GLU A 18 11.18 102.91 -113.22
CA GLU A 18 11.68 101.58 -113.62
C GLU A 18 12.67 101.02 -112.60
N ASP A 19 13.64 101.81 -112.16
CA ASP A 19 14.69 101.38 -111.22
C ASP A 19 14.12 101.12 -109.82
N ILE A 20 13.23 101.99 -109.33
CA ILE A 20 12.53 101.79 -108.06
C ILE A 20 11.68 100.51 -108.11
N ASN A 21 10.92 100.30 -109.20
CA ASN A 21 10.15 99.07 -109.41
C ASN A 21 11.05 97.82 -109.48
N LYS A 22 12.19 97.90 -110.16
CA LYS A 22 13.14 96.79 -110.27
C LYS A 22 13.76 96.43 -108.92
N ILE A 23 14.11 97.43 -108.11
CA ILE A 23 14.58 97.24 -106.72
C ILE A 23 13.47 96.64 -105.87
N TYR A 24 12.25 97.17 -105.97
CA TYR A 24 11.09 96.67 -105.22
C TYR A 24 10.73 95.23 -105.58
N GLU A 25 10.68 94.87 -106.86
CA GLU A 25 10.39 93.49 -107.29
C GLU A 25 11.52 92.53 -106.90
N ASN A 26 12.78 92.97 -106.95
CA ASN A 26 13.91 92.16 -106.48
C ASN A 26 13.85 91.92 -104.96
N VAL A 27 13.58 92.96 -104.16
CA VAL A 27 13.41 92.84 -102.71
C VAL A 27 12.18 91.99 -102.37
N SER A 28 11.05 92.23 -103.04
CA SER A 28 9.82 91.46 -102.86
C SER A 28 10.03 89.99 -103.20
N SER A 29 10.73 89.69 -104.30
CA SER A 29 11.06 88.31 -104.70
C SER A 29 11.96 87.62 -103.65
N LYS A 30 12.94 88.33 -103.07
CA LYS A 30 13.76 87.79 -101.99
C LYS A 30 12.96 87.52 -100.71
N ILE A 31 12.04 88.42 -100.36
CA ILE A 31 11.16 88.25 -99.20
C ILE A 31 10.20 87.07 -99.43
N LEU A 32 9.65 86.92 -100.63
CA LEU A 32 8.79 85.77 -100.99
C LEU A 32 9.56 84.46 -100.94
N ASN A 33 10.79 84.41 -101.47
CA ASN A 33 11.65 83.22 -101.37
C ASN A 33 11.94 82.88 -99.91
N TYR A 34 12.25 83.86 -99.06
CA TYR A 34 12.47 83.64 -97.64
C TYR A 34 11.19 83.15 -96.93
N PHE A 35 10.03 83.70 -97.26
CA PHE A 35 8.74 83.24 -96.77
C PHE A 35 8.50 81.76 -97.14
N GLU A 36 8.76 81.37 -98.39
CA GLU A 36 8.67 79.98 -98.83
C GLU A 36 9.68 79.07 -98.14
N GLU A 37 10.91 79.54 -97.86
CA GLU A 37 11.90 78.80 -97.09
C GLU A 37 11.42 78.54 -95.65
N ILE A 38 10.83 79.53 -94.99
CA ILE A 38 10.24 79.34 -93.66
C ILE A 38 9.08 78.33 -93.73
N VAL A 39 8.22 78.41 -94.74
CA VAL A 39 7.14 77.43 -94.94
C VAL A 39 7.71 76.02 -95.14
N LYS A 40 8.79 75.85 -95.91
CA LYS A 40 9.47 74.55 -96.07
C LYS A 40 10.05 74.04 -94.75
N LYS A 41 10.66 74.92 -93.94
CA LYS A 41 11.16 74.57 -92.60
C LYS A 41 10.04 74.11 -91.68
N ILE A 42 8.92 74.84 -91.65
CA ILE A 42 7.72 74.45 -90.89
C ILE A 42 7.21 73.07 -91.32
N ASN A 43 7.09 72.81 -92.62
CA ASN A 43 6.65 71.49 -93.11
C ASN A 43 7.63 70.36 -92.70
N THR A 44 8.93 70.65 -92.70
CA THR A 44 9.97 69.70 -92.28
C THR A 44 9.89 69.40 -90.79
N GLU A 45 9.70 70.41 -89.95
CA GLU A 45 9.55 70.24 -88.50
C GLU A 45 8.27 69.50 -88.12
N ILE A 46 7.16 69.77 -88.81
CA ILE A 46 5.91 69.00 -88.65
C ILE A 46 6.14 67.52 -88.98
N GLN A 47 6.85 67.21 -90.07
CA GLN A 47 7.17 65.82 -90.46
C GLN A 47 8.11 65.14 -89.46
N ASN A 48 9.09 65.88 -88.92
CA ASN A 48 10.04 65.38 -87.93
C ASN A 48 9.44 65.25 -86.52
N ARG A 49 8.20 65.71 -86.30
CA ARG A 49 7.51 65.72 -85.00
C ARG A 49 8.32 66.38 -83.88
N ASN A 50 9.09 67.41 -84.24
CA ASN A 50 10.01 68.08 -83.33
C ASN A 50 9.47 69.40 -82.77
N VAL A 51 10.00 69.73 -81.58
CA VAL A 51 9.84 70.89 -80.68
C VAL A 51 8.91 72.01 -81.17
N SER A 52 7.75 72.17 -80.53
CA SER A 52 6.76 73.21 -80.89
C SER A 52 7.30 74.65 -80.78
N HIS A 53 8.33 74.89 -79.97
CA HIS A 53 8.91 76.21 -79.76
C HIS A 53 9.52 76.73 -81.08
N THR A 54 10.17 75.85 -81.83
CA THR A 54 10.73 76.16 -83.15
C THR A 54 9.63 76.47 -84.16
N LEU A 55 8.49 75.77 -84.08
CA LEU A 55 7.30 76.08 -84.89
C LEU A 55 6.71 77.45 -84.54
N GLU A 56 6.68 77.83 -83.25
CA GLU A 56 6.22 79.15 -82.80
C GLU A 56 7.11 80.29 -83.33
N GLU A 57 8.43 80.09 -83.31
CA GLU A 57 9.41 81.07 -83.82
C GLU A 57 9.27 81.28 -85.33
N PHE A 58 9.26 80.20 -86.12
CA PHE A 58 9.03 80.30 -87.57
C PHE A 58 7.69 80.94 -87.90
N ARG A 59 6.66 80.66 -87.10
CA ARG A 59 5.36 81.31 -87.22
C ARG A 59 5.45 82.82 -86.95
N LYS A 60 6.15 83.26 -85.90
CA LYS A 60 6.35 84.70 -85.60
C LYS A 60 7.08 85.41 -86.74
N GLU A 61 8.02 84.73 -87.39
CA GLU A 61 8.69 85.25 -88.58
C GLU A 61 7.73 85.41 -89.77
N LEU A 62 6.88 84.42 -90.06
CA LEU A 62 5.86 84.53 -91.12
C LEU A 62 4.91 85.71 -90.87
N ASP A 63 4.44 85.88 -89.63
CA ASP A 63 3.58 87.00 -89.24
C ASP A 63 4.29 88.35 -89.44
N SER A 64 5.56 88.42 -89.04
CA SER A 64 6.38 89.63 -89.18
C SER A 64 6.57 90.02 -90.65
N ILE A 65 6.82 89.05 -91.53
CA ILE A 65 6.94 89.28 -92.98
C ILE A 65 5.63 89.82 -93.57
N ARG A 66 4.49 89.30 -93.11
CA ARG A 66 3.15 89.69 -93.58
C ARG A 66 2.67 91.05 -93.06
N THR A 67 3.47 91.75 -92.24
CA THR A 67 3.21 93.17 -91.94
C THR A 67 3.39 94.07 -93.17
N ILE A 68 4.09 93.58 -94.20
CA ILE A 68 4.23 94.24 -95.50
C ILE A 68 2.99 93.89 -96.36
N SER A 69 2.11 94.86 -96.59
CA SER A 69 0.79 94.65 -97.23
C SER A 69 0.85 93.95 -98.59
N SER A 70 1.82 94.31 -99.45
CA SER A 70 1.99 93.69 -100.77
C SER A 70 2.40 92.21 -100.71
N ILE A 71 3.27 91.87 -99.75
CA ILE A 71 3.70 90.50 -99.49
C ILE A 71 2.54 89.71 -98.88
N ALA A 72 1.79 90.31 -97.96
CA ALA A 72 0.62 89.68 -97.34
C ALA A 72 -0.39 89.20 -98.39
N LEU A 73 -0.73 90.05 -99.36
CA LEU A 73 -1.62 89.69 -100.48
C LEU A 73 -1.07 88.52 -101.29
N LYS A 74 0.20 88.59 -101.72
CA LYS A 74 0.86 87.53 -102.53
C LYS A 74 1.01 86.19 -101.79
N THR A 75 1.06 86.19 -100.45
CA THR A 75 1.32 84.98 -99.64
C THR A 75 0.08 84.44 -98.92
N THR A 76 -1.11 85.02 -99.12
CA THR A 76 -2.32 84.70 -98.33
C THR A 76 -2.70 83.22 -98.37
N GLU A 77 -2.76 82.63 -99.56
CA GLU A 77 -3.14 81.23 -99.72
C GLU A 77 -2.12 80.29 -99.06
N ILE A 78 -0.83 80.50 -99.30
CA ILE A 78 0.26 79.70 -98.75
C ILE A 78 0.31 79.83 -97.22
N TYR A 79 0.08 81.02 -96.69
CA TYR A 79 0.04 81.28 -95.26
C TYR A 79 -1.09 80.50 -94.58
N TYR A 80 -2.34 80.65 -95.04
CA TYR A 80 -3.46 79.95 -94.43
C TYR A 80 -3.36 78.43 -94.59
N ALA A 81 -2.86 77.94 -95.72
CA ALA A 81 -2.55 76.52 -95.88
C ALA A 81 -1.49 76.03 -94.87
N THR A 82 -0.52 76.87 -94.52
CA THR A 82 0.50 76.56 -93.50
C THR A 82 -0.09 76.59 -92.09
N VAL A 83 -0.97 77.54 -91.78
CA VAL A 83 -1.69 77.59 -90.49
C VAL A 83 -2.59 76.37 -90.32
N GLU A 84 -3.35 75.96 -91.33
CA GLU A 84 -4.18 74.74 -91.27
C GLU A 84 -3.34 73.48 -91.08
N LYS A 85 -2.12 73.41 -91.62
CA LYS A 85 -1.19 72.31 -91.33
C LYS A 85 -0.70 72.30 -89.89
N LEU A 86 -0.43 73.48 -89.31
CA LEU A 86 -0.08 73.61 -87.90
C LEU A 86 -1.25 73.21 -86.98
N VAL A 87 -2.48 73.57 -87.34
CA VAL A 87 -3.71 73.10 -86.67
C VAL A 87 -3.85 71.58 -86.81
N GLY A 88 -3.59 71.04 -88.00
CA GLY A 88 -3.56 69.59 -88.26
C GLY A 88 -2.57 68.84 -87.36
N TYR A 89 -1.37 69.40 -87.14
CA TYR A 89 -0.38 68.83 -86.23
C TYR A 89 -0.88 68.71 -84.78
N VAL A 90 -1.68 69.67 -84.29
CA VAL A 90 -2.31 69.57 -82.95
C VAL A 90 -3.31 68.42 -82.91
N TYR A 91 -4.13 68.25 -83.94
CA TYR A 91 -5.07 67.12 -84.02
C TYR A 91 -4.37 65.77 -84.15
N GLU A 92 -3.26 65.69 -84.87
CA GLU A 92 -2.43 64.49 -84.93
C GLU A 92 -1.80 64.17 -83.56
N SER A 93 -1.25 65.19 -82.89
CA SER A 93 -0.70 65.04 -81.53
C SER A 93 -1.77 64.61 -80.52
N ARG A 94 -3.00 65.12 -80.68
CA ARG A 94 -4.17 64.64 -79.92
C ARG A 94 -4.45 63.18 -80.19
N ARG A 95 -4.51 62.78 -81.46
CA ARG A 95 -4.79 61.39 -81.85
C ARG A 95 -3.74 60.43 -81.29
N ASP A 96 -2.47 60.84 -81.30
CA ASP A 96 -1.38 60.05 -80.71
C ASP A 96 -1.53 59.91 -79.19
N ALA A 97 -1.90 60.99 -78.50
CA ALA A 97 -2.20 60.95 -77.06
C ALA A 97 -3.43 60.07 -76.77
N GLU A 98 -4.51 60.20 -77.53
CA GLU A 98 -5.74 59.40 -77.40
C GLU A 98 -5.48 57.91 -77.68
N GLU A 99 -4.65 57.54 -78.65
CA GLU A 99 -4.32 56.13 -78.89
C GLU A 99 -3.46 55.55 -77.76
N LEU A 100 -2.48 56.30 -77.25
CA LEU A 100 -1.71 55.89 -76.06
C LEU A 100 -2.60 55.72 -74.83
N LEU A 101 -3.55 56.64 -74.63
CA LEU A 101 -4.56 56.52 -73.57
C LEU A 101 -5.49 55.33 -73.79
N ARG A 102 -5.93 55.06 -75.02
CA ARG A 102 -6.74 53.89 -75.32
C ARG A 102 -6.02 52.59 -74.99
N VAL A 103 -4.72 52.49 -75.29
CA VAL A 103 -3.87 51.35 -74.89
C VAL A 103 -3.81 51.23 -73.37
N MET A 104 -3.70 52.36 -72.65
CA MET A 104 -3.79 52.38 -71.18
C MET A 104 -5.14 51.85 -70.67
N PHE A 105 -6.26 52.41 -71.14
CA PHE A 105 -7.61 52.03 -70.71
C PHE A 105 -7.93 50.55 -70.96
N ARG A 106 -7.47 49.99 -72.08
CA ARG A 106 -7.71 48.58 -72.42
C ARG A 106 -6.73 47.60 -71.78
N ARG A 107 -5.68 48.11 -71.12
CA ARG A 107 -4.56 47.31 -70.56
C ARG A 107 -3.93 46.40 -71.63
N GLU A 108 -3.92 46.85 -72.88
CA GLU A 108 -3.42 46.10 -74.05
C GLU A 108 -1.90 46.29 -74.19
N GLY A 109 -1.09 45.57 -73.40
CA GLY A 109 0.37 45.59 -73.51
C GLY A 109 1.06 46.62 -72.60
N LYS A 110 2.38 46.80 -72.79
CA LYS A 110 3.20 47.69 -71.96
C LYS A 110 3.00 49.13 -72.42
N VAL A 111 2.37 49.91 -71.55
CA VAL A 111 2.17 51.35 -71.72
C VAL A 111 3.52 52.08 -71.70
N ASP A 112 3.76 52.92 -72.69
CA ASP A 112 4.96 53.76 -72.79
C ASP A 112 4.67 55.16 -72.21
N TYR A 113 4.77 55.27 -70.87
CA TYR A 113 4.51 56.52 -70.13
C TYR A 113 5.45 57.66 -70.56
N ASN A 114 6.65 57.35 -71.06
CA ASN A 114 7.59 58.34 -71.58
C ASN A 114 7.09 58.95 -72.88
N LYS A 115 6.56 58.13 -73.81
CA LYS A 115 5.91 58.64 -75.03
C LYS A 115 4.69 59.48 -74.73
N LEU A 116 3.84 59.07 -73.79
CA LEU A 116 2.68 59.91 -73.42
C LEU A 116 3.15 61.24 -72.82
N THR A 117 4.17 61.23 -71.95
CA THR A 117 4.76 62.46 -71.38
C THR A 117 5.26 63.39 -72.49
N GLN A 118 5.94 62.84 -73.50
CA GLN A 118 6.42 63.59 -74.65
C GLN A 118 5.26 64.18 -75.48
N CYS A 119 4.22 63.40 -75.75
CA CYS A 119 3.00 63.88 -76.43
C CYS A 119 2.32 65.03 -75.66
N LEU A 120 2.19 64.90 -74.33
CA LEU A 120 1.62 65.94 -73.47
C LEU A 120 2.48 67.20 -73.46
N SER A 121 3.80 67.06 -73.43
CA SER A 121 4.73 68.18 -73.52
C SER A 121 4.59 68.91 -74.85
N ASN A 122 4.55 68.16 -75.96
CA ASN A 122 4.35 68.71 -77.30
C ASN A 122 3.01 69.44 -77.40
N LEU A 123 1.92 68.83 -76.95
CA LEU A 123 0.60 69.46 -76.90
C LEU A 123 0.64 70.76 -76.09
N LYS A 124 1.08 70.74 -74.83
CA LYS A 124 1.17 71.93 -73.96
C LYS A 124 1.96 73.07 -74.60
N SER A 125 3.03 72.73 -75.30
CA SER A 125 3.88 73.69 -75.99
C SER A 125 3.27 74.28 -77.28
N THR A 126 2.11 73.79 -77.74
CA THR A 126 1.35 74.34 -78.90
C THR A 126 0.22 75.30 -78.51
N HIS A 127 0.17 75.76 -77.24
CA HIS A 127 -0.87 76.67 -76.74
C HIS A 127 -1.10 77.93 -77.61
N TRP A 128 -0.05 78.41 -78.27
CA TRP A 128 -0.09 79.57 -79.16
C TRP A 128 -1.05 79.43 -80.36
N ILE A 129 -1.46 78.20 -80.73
CA ILE A 129 -2.43 77.96 -81.83
C ILE A 129 -3.83 78.50 -81.49
N GLU A 130 -4.15 78.65 -80.21
CA GLU A 130 -5.43 79.19 -79.74
C GLU A 130 -5.73 80.61 -80.29
N ILE A 131 -4.67 81.38 -80.62
CA ILE A 131 -4.76 82.72 -81.21
C ILE A 131 -5.41 82.68 -82.60
N TYR A 132 -5.25 81.57 -83.34
CA TYR A 132 -5.75 81.42 -84.71
C TYR A 132 -7.08 80.70 -84.78
N ARG A 133 -7.28 79.73 -83.88
CA ARG A 133 -8.49 78.92 -83.86
C ARG A 133 -8.86 78.66 -82.41
N THR A 134 -9.61 79.62 -81.86
CA THR A 134 -10.16 79.54 -80.52
C THR A 134 -10.95 78.24 -80.34
N GLY A 135 -10.74 77.57 -79.22
CA GLY A 135 -11.31 76.27 -78.90
C GLY A 135 -10.43 75.09 -79.27
N VAL A 136 -9.54 75.18 -80.28
CA VAL A 136 -8.85 73.98 -80.76
C VAL A 136 -7.85 73.43 -79.75
N TYR A 137 -6.97 74.28 -79.21
CA TYR A 137 -6.00 73.79 -78.23
C TYR A 137 -6.68 73.50 -76.89
N SER A 138 -7.57 74.41 -76.45
CA SER A 138 -8.28 74.27 -75.18
C SER A 138 -9.17 73.02 -75.13
N ASP A 139 -9.91 72.68 -76.19
CA ASP A 139 -10.71 71.46 -76.24
C ASP A 139 -9.85 70.18 -76.26
N VAL A 140 -8.73 70.21 -76.99
CA VAL A 140 -7.80 69.08 -77.10
C VAL A 140 -7.17 68.78 -75.74
N ILE A 141 -6.59 69.79 -75.08
CA ILE A 141 -5.88 69.58 -73.81
C ILE A 141 -6.86 69.20 -72.70
N ASN A 142 -8.02 69.85 -72.61
CA ASN A 142 -9.02 69.54 -71.59
C ASN A 142 -9.56 68.11 -71.74
N ASN A 143 -9.74 67.63 -72.96
CA ASN A 143 -10.19 66.26 -73.21
C ASN A 143 -9.12 65.24 -72.77
N VAL A 144 -7.86 65.45 -73.16
CA VAL A 144 -6.75 64.58 -72.74
C VAL A 144 -6.57 64.60 -71.22
N GLU A 145 -6.72 65.77 -70.57
CA GLU A 145 -6.71 65.90 -69.11
C GLU A 145 -7.84 65.11 -68.44
N GLN A 146 -9.07 65.26 -68.93
CA GLN A 146 -10.23 64.53 -68.40
C GLN A 146 -10.05 63.02 -68.55
N GLN A 147 -9.51 62.55 -69.67
CA GLN A 147 -9.25 61.12 -69.87
C GLN A 147 -8.19 60.57 -68.89
N ILE A 148 -7.10 61.30 -68.64
CA ILE A 148 -6.09 60.87 -67.67
C ILE A 148 -6.67 60.83 -66.25
N ILE A 149 -7.45 61.85 -65.87
CA ILE A 149 -8.11 61.89 -64.56
C ILE A 149 -9.10 60.73 -64.43
N GLN A 150 -9.92 60.50 -65.45
CA GLN A 150 -10.89 59.41 -65.48
C GLN A 150 -10.21 58.04 -65.34
N TYR A 151 -9.08 57.83 -66.00
CA TYR A 151 -8.31 56.59 -65.86
C TYR A 151 -7.80 56.39 -64.42
N ILE A 152 -7.29 57.44 -63.76
CA ILE A 152 -6.87 57.37 -62.36
C ILE A 152 -8.06 57.04 -61.44
N ILE A 153 -9.23 57.62 -61.71
CA ILE A 153 -10.46 57.33 -60.95
C ILE A 153 -10.88 55.86 -61.14
N GLU A 154 -10.83 55.34 -62.36
CA GLU A 154 -11.15 53.93 -62.67
C GLU A 154 -10.15 52.95 -62.03
N LEU A 155 -8.87 53.33 -61.90
CA LEU A 155 -7.90 52.54 -61.15
C LEU A 155 -8.10 52.65 -59.64
N LYS A 156 -8.56 53.82 -59.15
CA LYS A 156 -8.84 54.07 -57.73
C LYS A 156 -10.05 53.28 -57.22
N GLU A 157 -11.13 53.17 -58.00
CA GLU A 157 -12.37 52.51 -57.56
C GLU A 157 -12.17 51.06 -57.05
N PRO A 158 -11.48 50.17 -57.79
CA PRO A 158 -11.18 48.83 -57.30
C PRO A 158 -10.43 48.84 -55.97
N ILE A 159 -9.49 49.76 -55.78
CA ILE A 159 -8.73 49.86 -54.52
C ILE A 159 -9.68 50.19 -53.36
N MET A 160 -10.59 51.14 -53.55
CA MET A 160 -11.52 51.58 -52.50
C MET A 160 -12.61 50.57 -52.15
N GLN A 161 -12.93 49.66 -53.08
CA GLN A 161 -13.93 48.60 -52.86
C GLN A 161 -13.32 47.28 -52.37
N VAL A 162 -11.99 47.13 -52.38
CA VAL A 162 -11.33 45.90 -51.93
C VAL A 162 -11.42 45.80 -50.41
N ASN A 163 -12.19 44.82 -49.94
CA ASN A 163 -12.01 44.27 -48.61
C ASN A 163 -10.69 43.47 -48.62
N LEU A 164 -9.67 43.99 -47.92
CA LEU A 164 -8.30 43.52 -48.02
C LEU A 164 -8.09 42.19 -47.30
N ASP A 165 -8.38 41.12 -48.01
CA ASP A 165 -7.76 39.82 -47.76
C ASP A 165 -6.37 39.77 -48.39
N LEU A 166 -5.46 39.02 -47.75
CA LEU A 166 -4.05 38.88 -48.13
C LEU A 166 -3.83 38.53 -49.62
N ASP A 167 -4.77 37.81 -50.24
CA ASP A 167 -4.65 37.36 -51.63
C ASP A 167 -4.98 38.48 -52.64
N LYS A 168 -5.61 39.57 -52.19
CA LYS A 168 -5.93 40.74 -53.03
C LYS A 168 -4.88 41.86 -52.93
N ILE A 169 -3.94 41.74 -51.99
CA ILE A 169 -2.88 42.75 -51.76
C ILE A 169 -1.97 42.86 -52.99
N GLU A 170 -1.60 41.75 -53.61
CA GLU A 170 -0.76 41.76 -54.81
C GLU A 170 -1.43 42.46 -56.00
N TYR A 171 -2.76 42.27 -56.14
CA TYR A 171 -3.58 42.97 -57.13
C TYR A 171 -3.66 44.47 -56.85
N VAL A 172 -3.93 44.87 -55.60
CA VAL A 172 -3.94 46.28 -55.18
C VAL A 172 -2.56 46.91 -55.41
N ASN A 173 -1.48 46.21 -55.09
CA ASN A 173 -0.11 46.68 -55.29
C ASN A 173 0.21 47.00 -56.76
N LYS A 174 -0.24 46.16 -57.69
CA LYS A 174 -0.05 46.40 -59.12
C LYS A 174 -0.73 47.71 -59.55
N ILE A 175 -1.97 47.92 -59.12
CA ILE A 175 -2.74 49.13 -59.45
C ILE A 175 -2.09 50.37 -58.82
N VAL A 176 -1.65 50.30 -57.57
CA VAL A 176 -0.99 51.42 -56.88
C VAL A 176 0.33 51.79 -57.55
N SER A 177 1.09 50.81 -58.02
CA SER A 177 2.32 51.05 -58.79
C SER A 177 1.99 51.77 -60.11
N GLU A 178 0.97 51.30 -60.83
CA GLU A 178 0.49 51.95 -62.06
C GLU A 178 0.02 53.41 -61.83
N ILE A 179 -0.69 53.69 -60.73
CA ILE A 179 -1.12 55.05 -60.35
C ILE A 179 0.10 55.93 -60.01
N ASN A 180 1.10 55.40 -59.30
CA ASN A 180 2.28 56.17 -58.91
C ASN A 180 3.20 56.51 -60.10
N GLU A 181 3.26 55.66 -61.13
CA GLU A 181 3.95 55.98 -62.40
C GLU A 181 3.32 57.22 -63.09
N MET A 182 2.03 57.51 -62.86
CA MET A 182 1.37 58.70 -63.39
C MET A 182 1.75 60.00 -62.67
N LYS A 183 2.52 59.93 -61.58
CA LYS A 183 3.03 61.12 -60.89
C LYS A 183 3.87 62.01 -61.80
N HIS A 184 4.50 61.43 -62.82
CA HIS A 184 5.23 62.18 -63.85
C HIS A 184 4.33 63.17 -64.62
N PHE A 185 3.01 62.94 -64.67
CA PHE A 185 2.06 63.84 -65.32
C PHE A 185 1.66 65.05 -64.47
N GLN A 186 2.04 65.11 -63.19
CA GLN A 186 1.70 66.22 -62.26
C GLN A 186 2.10 67.59 -62.80
N ASN A 187 3.24 67.68 -63.50
CA ASN A 187 3.73 68.94 -64.09
C ASN A 187 2.87 69.45 -65.27
N PHE A 188 2.07 68.56 -65.86
CA PHE A 188 1.17 68.85 -66.96
C PHE A 188 -0.25 69.04 -66.46
N ILE A 189 -0.68 68.18 -65.52
CA ILE A 189 -2.04 68.07 -65.01
C ILE A 189 -1.99 68.08 -63.47
N PRO A 190 -2.01 69.25 -62.82
CA PRO A 190 -1.82 69.36 -61.37
C PRO A 190 -2.86 68.59 -60.55
N SER A 191 -4.06 68.38 -61.09
CA SER A 191 -5.15 67.63 -60.43
C SER A 191 -4.83 66.14 -60.23
N VAL A 192 -3.87 65.58 -60.98
CA VAL A 192 -3.38 64.19 -60.80
C VAL A 192 -2.83 63.97 -59.39
N ASP A 193 -2.13 64.96 -58.83
CA ASP A 193 -1.51 64.86 -57.50
C ASP A 193 -2.55 64.65 -56.39
N LYS A 194 -3.70 65.34 -56.50
CA LYS A 194 -4.82 65.17 -55.56
C LYS A 194 -5.28 63.70 -55.51
N HIS A 195 -5.48 63.09 -56.68
CA HIS A 195 -5.98 61.72 -56.76
C HIS A 195 -4.95 60.68 -56.32
N ILE A 196 -3.66 60.90 -56.64
CA ILE A 196 -2.57 60.05 -56.15
C ILE A 196 -2.48 60.12 -54.62
N ASN A 197 -2.57 61.33 -54.04
CA ASN A 197 -2.51 61.52 -52.59
C ASN A 197 -3.72 60.91 -51.86
N GLU A 198 -4.92 60.95 -52.45
CA GLU A 198 -6.11 60.27 -51.92
C GLU A 198 -5.91 58.74 -51.85
N VAL A 199 -5.36 58.12 -52.90
CA VAL A 199 -5.07 56.67 -52.92
C VAL A 199 -4.01 56.32 -51.88
N ASN A 200 -2.93 57.10 -51.80
CA ASN A 200 -1.86 56.88 -50.83
C ASN A 200 -2.35 57.04 -49.37
N SER A 201 -3.21 58.03 -49.09
CA SER A 201 -3.78 58.25 -47.76
C SER A 201 -4.70 57.10 -47.35
N PHE A 202 -5.52 56.60 -48.27
CA PHE A 202 -6.40 55.47 -48.03
C PHE A 202 -5.61 54.18 -47.73
N LEU A 203 -4.51 53.93 -48.46
CA LEU A 203 -3.62 52.81 -48.16
C LEU A 203 -2.97 52.95 -46.79
N GLN A 204 -2.61 54.17 -46.37
CA GLN A 204 -2.02 54.40 -45.05
C GLN A 204 -3.04 54.13 -43.93
N GLU A 205 -4.28 54.58 -44.09
CA GLU A 205 -5.38 54.30 -43.15
C GLU A 205 -5.67 52.79 -43.05
N ILE A 206 -5.75 52.12 -44.18
CA ILE A 206 -5.88 50.66 -44.27
C ILE A 206 -4.73 49.94 -43.59
N THR A 207 -3.49 50.38 -43.86
CA THR A 207 -2.29 49.77 -43.30
C THR A 207 -2.37 49.77 -41.79
N ASN A 208 -2.80 50.90 -41.21
CA ASN A 208 -3.00 51.04 -39.77
C ASN A 208 -4.15 50.16 -39.22
N ASN A 209 -5.21 49.95 -40.00
CA ASN A 209 -6.37 49.15 -39.59
C ASN A 209 -6.14 47.64 -39.70
N VAL A 210 -5.32 47.17 -40.64
CA VAL A 210 -4.98 45.73 -40.80
C VAL A 210 -4.17 45.20 -39.61
N PHE A 211 -3.40 46.05 -38.92
CA PHE A 211 -2.63 45.65 -37.72
C PHE A 211 -3.49 45.33 -36.49
N TYR A 212 -4.79 45.63 -36.50
CA TYR A 212 -5.68 45.31 -35.39
C TYR A 212 -6.24 43.89 -35.44
N SER A 213 -6.09 43.17 -36.56
CA SER A 213 -6.60 41.81 -36.65
C SER A 213 -5.61 40.85 -37.32
N SER A 214 -5.21 39.84 -36.54
CA SER A 214 -4.71 38.53 -36.97
C SER A 214 -3.19 38.24 -36.92
N LYS A 215 -2.91 37.15 -36.17
CA LYS A 215 -1.87 36.12 -36.32
C LYS A 215 -0.51 36.60 -36.88
N ALA A 216 0.54 36.51 -36.06
CA ALA A 216 1.92 36.90 -36.37
C ALA A 216 2.42 36.47 -37.78
N ASP A 217 2.03 35.30 -38.27
CA ASP A 217 2.37 34.82 -39.63
C ASP A 217 1.79 35.71 -40.75
N LYS A 218 0.54 36.17 -40.59
CA LYS A 218 -0.11 37.12 -41.51
C LYS A 218 0.52 38.50 -41.44
N ALA A 219 0.85 38.97 -40.24
CA ALA A 219 1.56 40.24 -40.04
C ALA A 219 2.96 40.21 -40.66
N LEU A 220 3.72 39.12 -40.50
CA LEU A 220 5.01 38.92 -41.15
C LEU A 220 4.88 38.92 -42.67
N ARG A 221 3.90 38.19 -43.22
CA ARG A 221 3.65 38.15 -44.68
C ARG A 221 3.33 39.54 -45.22
N TYR A 222 2.50 40.31 -44.51
CA TYR A 222 2.14 41.67 -44.87
C TYR A 222 3.35 42.62 -44.82
N LEU A 223 4.12 42.60 -43.74
CA LEU A 223 5.29 43.46 -43.54
C LEU A 223 6.43 43.13 -44.54
N GLU A 224 6.62 41.85 -44.91
CA GLU A 224 7.56 41.46 -45.96
C GLU A 224 7.15 42.01 -47.34
N ILE A 225 5.86 42.06 -47.65
CA ILE A 225 5.34 42.68 -48.87
C ILE A 225 5.53 44.20 -48.83
N CYS A 226 5.24 44.86 -47.71
CA CYS A 226 5.49 46.29 -47.52
C CYS A 226 6.98 46.65 -47.69
N LYS A 227 7.90 45.77 -47.26
CA LYS A 227 9.35 45.96 -47.44
C LYS A 227 9.79 45.97 -48.90
N GLN A 228 9.05 45.31 -49.79
CA GLN A 228 9.38 45.24 -51.22
C GLN A 228 8.95 46.50 -52.00
N ILE A 229 8.00 47.29 -51.47
CA ILE A 229 7.44 48.48 -52.13
C ILE A 229 8.20 49.73 -51.67
N HIS A 230 9.22 50.10 -52.41
CA HIS A 230 10.03 51.30 -52.16
C HIS A 230 9.19 52.57 -52.42
N VAL A 231 9.01 53.45 -51.41
CA VAL A 231 9.31 54.93 -51.47
C VAL A 231 8.66 55.76 -50.32
N LEU A 232 7.53 55.40 -49.69
CA LEU A 232 6.90 56.30 -48.67
C LEU A 232 6.74 55.75 -47.24
N ILE A 233 6.68 54.43 -47.01
CA ILE A 233 6.42 53.84 -45.66
C ILE A 233 7.59 52.94 -45.21
N ARG A 234 8.80 53.19 -45.72
CA ARG A 234 9.94 52.27 -45.49
C ARG A 234 10.36 52.24 -44.01
N ASN A 235 10.40 53.38 -43.34
CA ASN A 235 10.94 53.48 -41.99
C ASN A 235 9.97 52.92 -40.93
N ASP A 236 8.67 53.19 -41.06
CA ASP A 236 7.67 52.73 -40.10
C ASP A 236 7.37 51.23 -40.24
N CYS A 237 7.30 50.70 -41.47
CA CYS A 237 7.15 49.25 -41.65
C CYS A 237 8.38 48.45 -41.21
N LEU A 238 9.59 48.99 -41.40
CA LEU A 238 10.82 48.33 -40.91
C LEU A 238 10.90 48.31 -39.39
N SER A 239 10.49 49.39 -38.72
CA SER A 239 10.50 49.45 -37.25
C SER A 239 9.49 48.48 -36.65
N VAL A 240 8.28 48.38 -37.24
CA VAL A 240 7.25 47.40 -36.83
C VAL A 240 7.71 45.96 -37.11
N LEU A 241 8.32 45.69 -38.27
CA LEU A 241 8.87 44.37 -38.58
C LEU A 241 9.98 43.97 -37.60
N ASN A 242 10.93 44.86 -37.31
CA ASN A 242 11.99 44.60 -36.35
C ASN A 242 11.42 44.36 -34.94
N SER A 243 10.40 45.12 -34.53
CA SER A 243 9.72 44.95 -33.24
C SER A 243 9.00 43.60 -33.15
N LEU A 244 8.34 43.18 -34.23
CA LEU A 244 7.67 41.88 -34.30
C LEU A 244 8.68 40.72 -34.31
N GLU A 245 9.78 40.83 -35.06
CA GLU A 245 10.87 39.85 -35.06
C GLU A 245 11.53 39.75 -33.67
N GLU A 246 11.74 40.89 -32.99
CA GLU A 246 12.24 40.92 -31.62
C GLU A 246 11.28 40.29 -30.62
N PHE A 247 9.98 40.57 -30.73
CA PHE A 247 8.95 39.93 -29.92
C PHE A 247 8.95 38.41 -30.11
N ILE A 248 8.96 37.92 -31.36
CA ILE A 248 9.02 36.48 -31.67
C ILE A 248 10.28 35.85 -31.08
N ARG A 249 11.42 36.55 -31.19
CA ARG A 249 12.69 36.10 -30.59
C ARG A 249 12.59 36.02 -29.07
N ASN A 250 12.04 37.04 -28.41
CA ASN A 250 11.87 37.05 -26.96
C ASN A 250 10.91 35.95 -26.49
N PHE A 251 9.80 35.75 -27.22
CA PHE A 251 8.86 34.67 -26.95
C PHE A 251 9.51 33.29 -27.09
N SER A 252 10.32 33.08 -28.12
CA SER A 252 11.08 31.83 -28.31
C SER A 252 12.03 31.55 -27.13
N ASN A 253 12.67 32.60 -26.58
CA ASN A 253 13.53 32.46 -25.41
C ASN A 253 12.74 32.13 -24.14
N ILE A 254 11.55 32.71 -23.97
CA ILE A 254 10.66 32.40 -22.82
C ILE A 254 10.27 30.92 -22.85
N ILE A 255 9.81 30.42 -24.00
CA ILE A 255 9.45 29.00 -24.16
C ILE A 255 10.66 28.11 -23.81
N GLN A 256 11.83 28.42 -24.36
CA GLN A 256 13.04 27.64 -24.11
C GLN A 256 13.40 27.62 -22.62
N ASN A 257 13.45 28.78 -21.97
CA ASN A 257 13.79 28.88 -20.55
C ASN A 257 12.77 28.14 -19.66
N GLU A 258 11.49 28.21 -19.99
CA GLU A 258 10.43 27.52 -19.25
C GLU A 258 10.55 25.99 -19.39
N MET A 259 10.87 25.51 -20.59
CA MET A 259 11.10 24.09 -20.84
C MET A 259 12.37 23.59 -20.15
N GLU A 260 13.51 24.29 -20.28
CA GLU A 260 14.78 23.93 -19.64
C GLU A 260 14.66 23.90 -18.12
N SER A 261 14.06 24.94 -17.54
CA SER A 261 13.81 25.02 -16.11
C SER A 261 12.92 23.88 -15.63
N SER A 262 11.86 23.56 -16.38
CA SER A 262 10.97 22.44 -16.06
C SER A 262 11.67 21.09 -16.17
N PHE A 263 12.55 20.92 -17.16
CA PHE A 263 13.27 19.68 -17.40
C PHE A 263 14.32 19.42 -16.31
N GLU A 264 15.09 20.43 -15.92
CA GLU A 264 16.03 20.31 -14.81
C GLU A 264 15.33 20.00 -13.48
N MET A 265 14.16 20.60 -13.23
CA MET A 265 13.35 20.25 -12.05
C MET A 265 12.88 18.79 -12.06
N ILE A 266 12.59 18.22 -13.23
CA ILE A 266 12.23 16.79 -13.35
C ILE A 266 13.46 15.91 -13.08
N LYS A 267 14.63 16.27 -13.59
CA LYS A 267 15.90 15.53 -13.35
C LYS A 267 16.27 15.49 -11.88
N GLN A 268 16.09 16.60 -11.17
CA GLN A 268 16.43 16.75 -9.76
C GLN A 268 15.36 16.22 -8.79
N TYR A 269 14.31 15.57 -9.28
CA TYR A 269 13.21 15.10 -8.45
C TYR A 269 13.65 13.96 -7.50
N GLN A 270 13.69 14.26 -6.20
CA GLN A 270 14.03 13.34 -5.11
C GLN A 270 12.86 13.20 -4.10
N ASN A 271 11.72 12.65 -4.52
CA ASN A 271 10.53 12.43 -3.64
C ASN A 271 9.77 13.69 -3.17
N GLN A 272 9.80 14.78 -3.92
CA GLN A 272 9.00 15.98 -3.63
C GLN A 272 7.50 15.83 -4.02
N ASN A 273 6.69 16.89 -3.86
CA ASN A 273 5.28 16.90 -4.26
C ASN A 273 5.09 16.39 -5.71
N LYS A 274 4.42 15.23 -5.87
CA LYS A 274 4.13 14.58 -7.16
C LYS A 274 3.37 15.50 -8.12
N GLU A 275 2.52 16.38 -7.59
CA GLU A 275 1.78 17.36 -8.40
C GLU A 275 2.71 18.36 -9.08
N SER A 276 3.79 18.78 -8.40
CA SER A 276 4.79 19.69 -8.97
C SER A 276 5.45 19.06 -10.20
N MET A 277 5.88 17.80 -10.10
CA MET A 277 6.51 17.07 -11.22
C MET A 277 5.54 16.85 -12.39
N LEU A 278 4.29 16.47 -12.11
CA LEU A 278 3.25 16.34 -13.15
C LEU A 278 2.98 17.67 -13.88
N GLU A 279 3.01 18.79 -13.16
CA GLU A 279 2.85 20.12 -13.74
C GLU A 279 4.04 20.50 -14.64
N LYS A 280 5.28 20.22 -14.21
CA LYS A 280 6.47 20.46 -15.05
C LYS A 280 6.47 19.63 -16.34
N VAL A 281 6.06 18.37 -16.27
CA VAL A 281 5.91 17.55 -17.49
C VAL A 281 4.80 18.08 -18.40
N ARG A 282 3.70 18.57 -17.81
CA ARG A 282 2.59 19.19 -18.58
C ARG A 282 3.07 20.45 -19.32
N ILE A 283 3.86 21.29 -18.65
CA ILE A 283 4.46 22.49 -19.26
C ILE A 283 5.31 22.10 -20.48
N ILE A 284 6.24 21.15 -20.33
CA ILE A 284 7.09 20.68 -21.44
C ILE A 284 6.23 20.14 -22.60
N SER A 285 5.24 19.29 -22.31
CA SER A 285 4.35 18.72 -23.34
C SER A 285 3.61 19.80 -24.12
N ASN A 286 3.05 20.79 -23.42
CA ASN A 286 2.30 21.87 -24.05
C ASN A 286 3.20 22.74 -24.94
N ARG A 287 4.42 23.05 -24.46
CA ARG A 287 5.39 23.84 -25.23
C ARG A 287 5.94 23.10 -26.44
N LEU A 288 6.21 21.81 -26.33
CA LEU A 288 6.59 20.98 -27.48
C LEU A 288 5.48 20.94 -28.54
N GLN A 289 4.22 20.79 -28.11
CA GLN A 289 3.09 20.85 -29.03
C GLN A 289 2.98 22.22 -29.71
N GLU A 290 3.10 23.30 -28.94
CA GLU A 290 3.10 24.67 -29.46
C GLU A 290 4.21 24.87 -30.51
N ILE A 291 5.43 24.42 -30.23
CA ILE A 291 6.55 24.48 -31.18
C ILE A 291 6.25 23.68 -32.46
N CYS A 292 5.74 22.46 -32.33
CA CYS A 292 5.38 21.63 -33.49
C CYS A 292 4.27 22.27 -34.33
N GLU A 293 3.29 22.90 -33.70
CA GLU A 293 2.23 23.62 -34.39
C GLU A 293 2.77 24.87 -35.10
N ILE A 294 3.73 25.59 -34.51
CA ILE A 294 4.37 26.75 -35.13
C ILE A 294 5.22 26.33 -36.33
N ASP A 295 6.02 25.26 -36.21
CA ASP A 295 6.83 24.73 -37.30
C ASP A 295 5.97 24.28 -38.50
N THR A 296 4.88 23.55 -38.23
CA THR A 296 4.01 22.98 -39.28
C THR A 296 3.04 23.99 -39.90
N LYS A 297 2.42 24.87 -39.10
CA LYS A 297 1.34 25.78 -39.58
C LYS A 297 1.81 27.22 -39.83
N TYR A 298 2.90 27.65 -39.18
CA TYR A 298 3.34 29.05 -39.16
C TYR A 298 4.85 29.16 -39.43
N PHE A 299 5.33 28.46 -40.45
CA PHE A 299 6.75 28.31 -40.77
C PHE A 299 7.53 29.64 -40.85
N ARG A 300 6.91 30.75 -41.27
CA ARG A 300 7.59 32.06 -41.32
C ARG A 300 7.92 32.59 -39.92
N VAL A 301 7.03 32.36 -38.95
CA VAL A 301 7.29 32.65 -37.53
C VAL A 301 8.40 31.73 -37.03
N PHE A 302 8.35 30.44 -37.39
CA PHE A 302 9.35 29.45 -36.98
C PHE A 302 10.77 29.78 -37.46
N ILE A 303 10.96 30.23 -38.71
CA ILE A 303 12.29 30.63 -39.22
C ILE A 303 12.91 31.78 -38.40
N ARG A 304 12.08 32.62 -37.77
CA ARG A 304 12.52 33.74 -36.92
C ARG A 304 12.79 33.32 -35.48
N PHE A 305 12.47 32.09 -35.11
CA PHE A 305 13.00 31.52 -33.88
C PHE A 305 14.52 31.52 -33.99
N SER A 306 15.17 31.86 -32.89
CA SER A 306 16.62 31.88 -32.84
C SER A 306 17.14 30.47 -33.17
N LYS A 307 17.74 30.29 -34.36
CA LYS A 307 18.25 29.00 -34.88
C LYS A 307 19.16 28.26 -33.88
N LYS A 308 19.77 28.98 -32.93
CA LYS A 308 20.63 28.43 -31.89
C LYS A 308 19.91 27.77 -30.71
N THR A 309 18.59 27.93 -30.53
CA THR A 309 17.98 27.77 -29.20
C THR A 309 16.87 26.73 -29.15
N ILE A 310 16.01 26.62 -30.17
CA ILE A 310 14.93 25.60 -30.21
C ILE A 310 15.25 24.44 -31.17
N VAL A 311 16.05 24.71 -32.21
CA VAL A 311 16.41 23.74 -33.27
C VAL A 311 17.76 23.06 -33.02
N ASN A 312 18.67 23.71 -32.28
CA ASN A 312 20.03 23.18 -32.03
C ASN A 312 20.12 22.28 -30.79
N LYS A 313 19.19 22.36 -29.84
CA LYS A 313 18.96 21.29 -28.86
C LYS A 313 17.85 20.44 -29.42
N ASP A 314 18.20 19.33 -30.05
CA ASP A 314 17.22 18.30 -30.38
C ASP A 314 16.58 17.86 -29.06
N TRP A 315 15.47 18.49 -28.66
CA TRP A 315 14.72 18.08 -27.48
C TRP A 315 14.37 16.58 -27.54
N LYS A 316 14.28 16.03 -28.76
CA LYS A 316 14.21 14.59 -29.01
C LYS A 316 15.43 13.85 -28.46
N ASN A 317 16.64 14.33 -28.72
CA ASN A 317 17.88 13.76 -28.19
C ASN A 317 18.00 13.96 -26.69
N ASP A 318 17.66 15.14 -26.14
CA ASP A 318 17.72 15.37 -24.69
C ASP A 318 16.76 14.46 -23.93
N LEU A 319 15.53 14.28 -24.43
CA LEU A 319 14.55 13.35 -23.87
C LEU A 319 14.98 11.88 -24.05
N SER A 320 15.57 11.52 -25.20
CA SER A 320 16.07 10.17 -25.46
C SER A 320 17.27 9.82 -24.58
N ASN A 321 18.21 10.75 -24.40
CA ASN A 321 19.34 10.59 -23.50
C ASN A 321 18.87 10.42 -22.06
N TYR A 322 17.92 11.24 -21.62
CA TYR A 322 17.36 11.10 -20.28
C TYR A 322 16.54 9.82 -20.09
N LEU A 323 15.89 9.33 -21.15
CA LEU A 323 15.23 8.02 -21.16
C LEU A 323 16.24 6.89 -20.93
N ILE A 324 17.41 6.93 -21.58
CA ILE A 324 18.50 5.97 -21.39
C ILE A 324 19.07 6.08 -19.96
N GLU A 325 19.38 7.30 -19.51
CA GLU A 325 19.85 7.56 -18.14
C GLU A 325 18.88 7.00 -17.08
N LEU A 326 17.58 7.26 -17.23
CA LEU A 326 16.55 6.71 -16.33
C LEU A 326 16.48 5.18 -16.41
N SER A 327 16.60 4.59 -17.60
CA SER A 327 16.61 3.14 -17.79
C SER A 327 17.77 2.49 -17.04
N ASP A 328 18.98 3.06 -17.15
CA ASP A 328 20.20 2.56 -16.50
C ASP A 328 20.17 2.76 -14.99
N GLU A 329 19.67 3.91 -14.52
CA GLU A 329 19.44 4.15 -13.10
C GLU A 329 18.44 3.13 -12.52
N MET A 330 17.30 2.93 -13.17
CA MET A 330 16.29 1.96 -12.74
C MET A 330 16.83 0.53 -12.78
N LYS A 331 17.68 0.20 -13.76
CA LYS A 331 18.37 -1.09 -13.84
C LYS A 331 19.25 -1.28 -12.62
N THR A 332 20.05 -0.26 -12.28
CA THR A 332 20.95 -0.29 -11.13
C THR A 332 20.18 -0.43 -9.82
N LEU A 333 19.13 0.37 -9.63
CA LEU A 333 18.25 0.30 -8.46
C LEU A 333 17.56 -1.06 -8.31
N ASN A 334 17.20 -1.69 -9.43
CA ASN A 334 16.65 -3.04 -9.41
C ASN A 334 17.68 -4.11 -9.00
N HIS A 335 18.95 -3.98 -9.44
CA HIS A 335 20.03 -4.91 -9.06
C HIS A 335 20.47 -4.73 -7.60
N THR A 336 20.33 -3.53 -7.04
CA THR A 336 20.68 -3.23 -5.64
C THR A 336 19.49 -3.37 -4.67
N ASP A 337 18.35 -3.90 -5.14
CA ASP A 337 17.11 -4.07 -4.36
C ASP A 337 16.58 -2.80 -3.67
N GLN A 338 16.85 -1.62 -4.25
CA GLN A 338 16.35 -0.33 -3.75
C GLN A 338 14.94 -0.01 -4.28
N ILE A 339 13.95 -0.80 -3.85
CA ILE A 339 12.56 -0.74 -4.36
C ILE A 339 11.91 0.63 -4.17
N GLU A 340 12.16 1.34 -3.06
CA GLU A 340 11.58 2.66 -2.82
C GLU A 340 12.10 3.69 -3.83
N ALA A 341 13.42 3.76 -4.02
CA ALA A 341 14.03 4.62 -5.02
C ALA A 341 13.59 4.25 -6.45
N LEU A 342 13.43 2.95 -6.73
CA LEU A 342 12.91 2.46 -8.01
C LEU A 342 11.47 2.94 -8.24
N ASN A 343 10.62 2.96 -7.20
CA ASN A 343 9.25 3.49 -7.27
C ASN A 343 9.20 4.99 -7.53
N THR A 344 10.13 5.76 -6.94
CA THR A 344 10.30 7.19 -7.25
C THR A 344 10.59 7.39 -8.72
N LYS A 345 11.57 6.66 -9.26
CA LYS A 345 11.94 6.74 -10.69
C LYS A 345 10.80 6.28 -11.59
N LEU A 346 10.09 5.21 -11.22
CA LEU A 346 8.91 4.74 -11.93
C LEU A 346 7.82 5.81 -12.02
N SER A 347 7.65 6.62 -10.97
CA SER A 347 6.68 7.75 -10.96
C SER A 347 7.11 8.89 -11.90
N ILE A 348 8.41 9.18 -12.00
CA ILE A 348 8.95 10.14 -12.97
C ILE A 348 8.68 9.63 -14.40
N VAL A 349 9.05 8.38 -14.67
CA VAL A 349 8.82 7.74 -15.98
C VAL A 349 7.32 7.77 -16.31
N GLN A 350 6.44 7.45 -15.35
CA GLN A 350 4.98 7.49 -15.54
C GLN A 350 4.49 8.86 -16.01
N ALA A 351 5.00 9.95 -15.43
CA ALA A 351 4.65 11.30 -15.84
C ALA A 351 5.17 11.60 -17.25
N LEU A 352 6.44 11.27 -17.52
CA LEU A 352 7.12 11.51 -18.80
C LEU A 352 6.51 10.76 -19.98
N ARG A 353 5.71 9.71 -19.75
CA ARG A 353 4.91 9.05 -20.80
C ARG A 353 4.03 10.01 -21.62
N LYS A 354 3.67 11.18 -21.06
CA LYS A 354 2.98 12.23 -21.82
C LYS A 354 3.79 12.79 -22.98
N LEU A 355 5.11 12.60 -22.99
CA LEU A 355 6.04 13.05 -24.03
C LEU A 355 6.33 11.95 -25.07
N ASP A 356 5.76 10.74 -24.91
CA ASP A 356 6.01 9.60 -25.83
C ASP A 356 5.60 9.89 -27.28
N TRP A 357 4.65 10.80 -27.52
CA TRP A 357 4.24 11.20 -28.86
C TRP A 357 5.33 11.98 -29.62
N PHE A 358 6.28 12.56 -28.90
CA PHE A 358 7.37 13.36 -29.47
C PHE A 358 8.63 12.51 -29.79
N LEU A 359 8.67 11.26 -29.32
CA LEU A 359 9.80 10.33 -29.51
C LEU A 359 9.53 9.36 -30.67
N GLU A 360 10.55 9.07 -31.48
CA GLU A 360 10.47 8.18 -32.65
C GLU A 360 10.98 6.74 -32.39
N GLY A 361 11.63 6.50 -31.24
CA GLY A 361 12.23 5.22 -30.86
C GLY A 361 11.66 4.62 -29.57
N GLU A 362 12.54 4.28 -28.63
CA GLU A 362 12.16 3.80 -27.30
C GLU A 362 11.30 4.84 -26.56
N LYS A 363 10.30 4.37 -25.82
CA LYS A 363 9.33 5.23 -25.13
C LYS A 363 9.40 5.07 -23.62
N PHE A 364 9.03 6.11 -22.88
CA PHE A 364 8.92 6.04 -21.43
C PHE A 364 7.86 5.00 -21.01
N THR A 365 6.84 4.74 -21.85
CA THR A 365 5.87 3.66 -21.60
C THR A 365 6.52 2.28 -21.56
N ASP A 366 7.57 2.03 -22.35
CA ASP A 366 8.22 0.71 -22.43
C ASP A 366 9.04 0.44 -21.16
N ILE A 367 9.82 1.43 -20.73
CA ILE A 367 10.55 1.40 -19.44
C ILE A 367 9.55 1.24 -18.29
N TYR A 368 8.48 2.05 -18.28
CA TYR A 368 7.46 1.99 -17.24
C TYR A 368 6.87 0.59 -17.10
N ARG A 369 6.44 -0.04 -18.20
CA ARG A 369 5.88 -1.40 -18.18
C ARG A 369 6.88 -2.43 -17.67
N THR A 370 8.13 -2.37 -18.14
CA THR A 370 9.18 -3.32 -17.76
C THR A 370 9.42 -3.29 -16.25
N TYR A 371 9.68 -2.12 -15.68
CA TYR A 371 9.97 -2.00 -14.26
C TYR A 371 8.72 -2.08 -13.37
N GLN A 372 7.54 -1.71 -13.87
CA GLN A 372 6.28 -1.97 -13.18
C GLN A 372 6.05 -3.47 -12.99
N ASN A 373 6.29 -4.28 -14.03
CA ASN A 373 6.18 -5.73 -13.94
C ASN A 373 7.19 -6.32 -12.94
N ILE A 374 8.44 -5.85 -12.98
CA ILE A 374 9.48 -6.29 -12.02
C ILE A 374 9.07 -5.95 -10.57
N ILE A 375 8.58 -4.73 -10.33
CA ILE A 375 8.09 -4.32 -9.00
C ILE A 375 6.89 -5.18 -8.60
N PHE A 376 5.96 -5.44 -9.51
CA PHE A 376 4.79 -6.28 -9.25
C PHE A 376 5.18 -7.71 -8.89
N GLU A 377 6.08 -8.33 -9.65
CA GLU A 377 6.59 -9.68 -9.37
C GLU A 377 7.27 -9.75 -7.99
N LYS A 378 8.15 -8.78 -7.67
CA LYS A 378 8.82 -8.70 -6.36
C LYS A 378 7.82 -8.53 -5.21
N ILE A 379 6.85 -7.62 -5.34
CA ILE A 379 5.83 -7.38 -4.32
C ILE A 379 4.92 -8.61 -4.15
N SER A 380 4.52 -9.26 -5.26
CA SER A 380 3.73 -10.50 -5.20
C SER A 380 4.49 -11.64 -4.52
N GLY A 381 5.80 -11.74 -4.76
CA GLY A 381 6.67 -12.71 -4.10
C GLY A 381 6.77 -12.47 -2.59
N VAL A 382 6.80 -11.21 -2.15
CA VAL A 382 6.73 -10.87 -0.72
C VAL A 382 5.36 -11.24 -0.13
N SER A 383 4.26 -10.93 -0.83
CA SER A 383 2.90 -11.33 -0.42
C SER A 383 2.81 -12.85 -0.21
N GLN A 384 3.26 -13.64 -1.19
CA GLN A 384 3.25 -15.10 -1.10
C GLN A 384 4.09 -15.61 0.08
N GLN A 385 5.27 -15.03 0.32
CA GLN A 385 6.09 -15.39 1.47
C GLN A 385 5.40 -15.09 2.82
N ILE A 386 4.55 -14.05 2.88
CA ILE A 386 3.75 -13.78 4.08
C ILE A 386 2.66 -14.83 4.22
N ILE A 387 1.94 -15.16 3.14
CA ILE A 387 0.91 -16.21 3.17
C ILE A 387 1.49 -17.55 3.62
N ASP A 388 2.68 -17.91 3.16
CA ASP A 388 3.34 -19.14 3.58
C ASP A 388 3.80 -19.08 5.05
N ALA A 389 4.32 -17.94 5.51
CA ALA A 389 4.64 -17.73 6.92
C ALA A 389 3.40 -17.78 7.84
N ILE A 390 2.23 -17.32 7.37
CA ILE A 390 0.95 -17.44 8.07
C ILE A 390 0.60 -18.92 8.27
N LYS A 391 0.73 -19.75 7.22
CA LYS A 391 0.47 -21.20 7.29
C LYS A 391 1.42 -21.93 8.24
N GLU A 392 2.67 -21.47 8.32
CA GLU A 392 3.70 -22.01 9.23
C GLU A 392 3.59 -21.47 10.67
N PHE A 393 2.69 -20.52 10.91
CA PHE A 393 2.53 -19.80 12.19
C PHE A 393 3.79 -19.01 12.62
N ASP A 394 4.61 -18.57 11.64
CA ASP A 394 5.79 -17.71 11.87
C ASP A 394 5.40 -16.23 11.86
N TYR A 395 4.70 -15.81 12.92
CA TYR A 395 4.15 -14.46 13.02
C TYR A 395 5.22 -13.36 13.10
N GLN A 396 6.45 -13.68 13.50
CA GLN A 396 7.55 -12.71 13.48
C GLN A 396 7.91 -12.34 12.04
N ARG A 397 8.10 -13.36 11.18
CA ARG A 397 8.37 -13.15 9.75
C ARG A 397 7.21 -12.47 9.03
N VAL A 398 5.97 -12.75 9.44
CA VAL A 398 4.78 -12.05 8.96
C VAL A 398 4.87 -10.55 9.28
N ALA A 399 5.14 -10.18 10.53
CA ALA A 399 5.24 -8.78 10.95
C ALA A 399 6.30 -8.01 10.16
N ASP A 400 7.52 -8.56 10.05
CA ASP A 400 8.64 -7.93 9.35
C ASP A 400 8.31 -7.64 7.88
N LYS A 401 7.67 -8.59 7.20
CA LYS A 401 7.30 -8.46 5.79
C LYS A 401 6.04 -7.62 5.57
N MET A 402 5.07 -7.67 6.49
CA MET A 402 3.90 -6.80 6.43
C MET A 402 4.28 -5.33 6.59
N MET A 403 5.25 -4.99 7.45
CA MET A 403 5.81 -3.63 7.52
C MET A 403 6.43 -3.20 6.18
N ALA A 404 7.15 -4.09 5.50
CA ALA A 404 7.73 -3.82 4.18
C ALA A 404 6.65 -3.55 3.11
N LEU A 405 5.52 -4.26 3.15
CA LEU A 405 4.39 -3.99 2.24
C LEU A 405 3.65 -2.69 2.59
N GLN A 406 3.46 -2.41 3.88
CA GLN A 406 2.75 -1.22 4.35
C GLN A 406 3.48 0.08 3.97
N SER A 407 4.81 0.06 3.99
CA SER A 407 5.66 1.19 3.60
C SER A 407 5.89 1.31 2.08
N SER A 408 5.31 0.42 1.28
CA SER A 408 5.49 0.41 -0.18
C SER A 408 4.47 1.31 -0.90
N ASN A 409 4.53 1.32 -2.24
CA ASN A 409 3.65 2.07 -3.12
C ASN A 409 2.17 1.58 -3.02
N GLU A 410 1.27 2.18 -3.82
CA GLU A 410 -0.16 1.80 -3.84
C GLU A 410 -0.39 0.29 -4.12
N VAL A 411 0.48 -0.35 -4.90
CA VAL A 411 0.42 -1.81 -5.15
C VAL A 411 0.77 -2.59 -3.88
N GLY A 412 1.81 -2.17 -3.16
CA GLY A 412 2.17 -2.76 -1.87
C GLY A 412 1.09 -2.59 -0.81
N LYS A 413 0.40 -1.44 -0.76
CA LYS A 413 -0.76 -1.23 0.11
C LYS A 413 -1.94 -2.15 -0.23
N HIS A 414 -2.19 -2.39 -1.51
CA HIS A 414 -3.22 -3.34 -1.95
C HIS A 414 -2.92 -4.76 -1.44
N TYR A 415 -1.69 -5.25 -1.67
CA TYR A 415 -1.27 -6.57 -1.16
C TYR A 415 -1.23 -6.62 0.36
N TYR A 416 -0.86 -5.53 1.04
CA TYR A 416 -0.95 -5.45 2.49
C TYR A 416 -2.38 -5.69 2.97
N ALA A 417 -3.39 -5.09 2.33
CA ALA A 417 -4.79 -5.30 2.69
C ALA A 417 -5.26 -6.75 2.44
N GLU A 418 -4.87 -7.35 1.31
CA GLU A 418 -5.20 -8.75 0.97
C GLU A 418 -4.57 -9.75 1.96
N VAL A 419 -3.28 -9.55 2.26
CA VAL A 419 -2.55 -10.37 3.23
C VAL A 419 -3.08 -10.16 4.64
N LYS A 420 -3.44 -8.92 5.01
CA LYS A 420 -4.10 -8.61 6.28
C LYS A 420 -5.42 -9.38 6.42
N GLN A 421 -6.23 -9.42 5.37
CA GLN A 421 -7.48 -10.19 5.37
C GLN A 421 -7.21 -11.69 5.54
N SER A 422 -6.22 -12.23 4.82
CA SER A 422 -5.82 -13.65 4.92
C SER A 422 -5.29 -14.00 6.32
N LEU A 423 -4.53 -13.08 6.93
CA LEU A 423 -4.03 -13.23 8.28
C LEU A 423 -5.16 -13.30 9.30
N ASN A 424 -6.10 -12.34 9.26
CA ASN A 424 -7.25 -12.33 10.17
C ASN A 424 -8.12 -13.57 9.97
N ALA A 425 -8.37 -14.00 8.72
CA ALA A 425 -9.11 -15.23 8.44
C ALA A 425 -8.41 -16.48 9.02
N SER A 426 -7.10 -16.62 8.82
CA SER A 426 -6.32 -17.74 9.36
C SER A 426 -6.29 -17.75 10.88
N LEU A 427 -6.16 -16.57 11.50
CA LEU A 427 -6.16 -16.43 12.95
C LEU A 427 -7.55 -16.74 13.55
N ASN A 428 -8.62 -16.29 12.91
CA ASN A 428 -9.99 -16.60 13.32
C ASN A 428 -10.28 -18.10 13.25
N LEU A 429 -9.84 -18.77 12.18
CA LEU A 429 -9.92 -20.23 12.09
C LEU A 429 -9.14 -20.94 13.22
N LEU A 430 -7.95 -20.44 13.57
CA LEU A 430 -7.17 -20.97 14.68
C LEU A 430 -7.88 -20.74 16.03
N ILE A 431 -8.42 -19.54 16.26
CA ILE A 431 -9.19 -19.16 17.45
C ILE A 431 -10.42 -20.05 17.61
N ASP A 432 -11.25 -20.14 16.56
CA ASP A 432 -12.49 -20.91 16.58
C ASP A 432 -12.21 -22.41 16.72
N GLY A 433 -11.19 -22.91 16.02
CA GLY A 433 -10.73 -24.29 16.15
C GLY A 433 -10.27 -24.61 17.57
N THR A 434 -9.54 -23.70 18.22
CA THR A 434 -9.06 -23.88 19.60
C THR A 434 -10.22 -23.83 20.60
N LYS A 435 -11.17 -22.91 20.42
CA LYS A 435 -12.40 -22.83 21.23
C LYS A 435 -13.24 -24.10 21.07
N ALA A 436 -13.42 -24.59 19.85
CA ALA A 436 -14.15 -25.82 19.59
C ALA A 436 -13.50 -27.02 20.29
N GLN A 437 -12.17 -27.17 20.16
CA GLN A 437 -11.41 -28.21 20.86
C GLN A 437 -11.60 -28.15 22.38
N ALA A 438 -11.53 -26.95 22.96
CA ALA A 438 -11.75 -26.77 24.40
C ALA A 438 -13.18 -27.12 24.84
N ILE A 439 -14.19 -26.87 24.00
CA ILE A 439 -15.59 -27.25 24.25
C ILE A 439 -15.78 -28.77 24.15
N THR A 440 -15.15 -29.42 23.17
CA THR A 440 -15.32 -30.85 22.88
C THR A 440 -14.55 -31.76 23.83
N LEU A 441 -13.71 -31.21 24.72
CA LEU A 441 -12.95 -31.99 25.71
C LEU A 441 -13.85 -32.97 26.47
N GLY A 442 -13.57 -34.26 26.25
CA GLY A 442 -14.35 -35.38 26.76
C GLY A 442 -14.43 -35.46 28.28
N ASN A 443 -15.26 -36.37 28.78
CA ASN A 443 -15.35 -36.67 30.22
C ASN A 443 -14.11 -37.40 30.74
N ASN A 444 -13.17 -37.76 29.86
CA ASN A 444 -11.80 -38.15 30.18
C ASN A 444 -10.88 -37.21 29.39
N ILE A 445 -10.03 -36.46 30.08
CA ILE A 445 -9.11 -35.52 29.40
C ILE A 445 -7.97 -36.34 28.80
N GLU A 446 -7.90 -36.38 27.48
CA GLU A 446 -6.77 -36.99 26.78
C GLU A 446 -5.60 -36.01 26.70
N ILE A 447 -4.39 -36.50 27.00
CA ILE A 447 -3.17 -35.68 27.06
C ILE A 447 -2.89 -35.02 25.70
N GLU A 448 -3.13 -35.72 24.60
CA GLU A 448 -2.85 -35.20 23.26
C GLU A 448 -3.81 -34.08 22.85
N GLU A 449 -5.08 -34.13 23.27
CA GLU A 449 -6.04 -33.04 23.05
C GLU A 449 -5.59 -31.76 23.78
N ILE A 450 -5.16 -31.89 25.04
CA ILE A 450 -4.65 -30.77 25.84
C ILE A 450 -3.36 -30.21 25.27
N LYS A 451 -2.45 -31.08 24.82
CA LYS A 451 -1.19 -30.65 24.22
C LYS A 451 -1.44 -29.80 22.97
N LEU A 452 -2.37 -30.24 22.10
CA LEU A 452 -2.77 -29.52 20.90
C LEU A 452 -3.36 -28.14 21.25
N ILE A 453 -4.26 -28.07 22.25
CA ILE A 453 -4.83 -26.80 22.71
C ILE A 453 -3.74 -25.88 23.26
N GLY A 454 -2.83 -26.40 24.08
CA GLY A 454 -1.71 -25.65 24.64
C GLY A 454 -0.75 -25.11 23.57
N GLU A 455 -0.49 -25.88 22.51
CA GLU A 455 0.29 -25.42 21.35
C GLU A 455 -0.45 -24.32 20.57
N ASN A 456 -1.74 -24.47 20.35
CA ASN A 456 -2.55 -23.46 19.66
C ASN A 456 -2.65 -22.14 20.45
N LEU A 457 -2.83 -22.20 21.78
CA LEU A 457 -2.80 -21.02 22.64
C LEU A 457 -1.44 -20.29 22.57
N LYS A 458 -0.32 -21.03 22.53
CA LYS A 458 1.01 -20.43 22.32
C LYS A 458 1.12 -19.74 20.95
N ARG A 459 0.55 -20.33 19.89
CA ARG A 459 0.51 -19.72 18.55
C ARG A 459 -0.32 -18.44 18.55
N ILE A 460 -1.52 -18.46 19.14
CA ILE A 460 -2.41 -17.29 19.28
C ILE A 460 -1.70 -16.16 20.05
N GLU A 461 -0.99 -16.48 21.12
CA GLU A 461 -0.27 -15.47 21.90
C GLU A 461 0.97 -14.91 21.17
N ARG A 462 1.66 -15.72 20.35
CA ARG A 462 2.70 -15.20 19.44
C ARG A 462 2.11 -14.26 18.40
N ALA A 463 0.92 -14.56 17.87
CA ALA A 463 0.22 -13.63 16.98
C ALA A 463 -0.01 -12.28 17.69
N ARG A 464 -0.52 -12.30 18.93
CA ARG A 464 -0.63 -11.09 19.75
C ARG A 464 0.70 -10.35 19.87
N GLN A 465 1.79 -11.03 20.19
CA GLN A 465 3.07 -10.36 20.42
C GLN A 465 3.65 -9.68 19.17
N PHE A 466 3.56 -10.30 18.00
CA PHE A 466 4.28 -9.84 16.80
C PHE A 466 3.42 -9.03 15.83
N ILE A 467 2.11 -9.33 15.73
CA ILE A 467 1.25 -8.78 14.66
C ILE A 467 0.04 -8.00 15.18
N GLU A 468 -0.04 -7.65 16.46
CA GLU A 468 -1.17 -6.89 17.07
C GLU A 468 -1.60 -5.67 16.26
N LYS A 469 -0.63 -4.89 15.77
CA LYS A 469 -0.86 -3.67 14.98
C LYS A 469 -1.49 -3.92 13.60
N HIS A 470 -1.45 -5.17 13.14
CA HIS A 470 -1.95 -5.60 11.84
C HIS A 470 -3.28 -6.35 11.95
N LEU A 471 -3.84 -6.54 13.14
CA LEU A 471 -5.12 -7.21 13.34
C LEU A 471 -6.29 -6.23 13.26
N ASP A 472 -7.47 -6.73 12.88
CA ASP A 472 -8.70 -5.94 12.89
C ASP A 472 -9.31 -5.86 14.29
N ALA A 473 -9.19 -6.94 15.07
CA ALA A 473 -9.74 -7.05 16.43
C ALA A 473 -8.74 -7.75 17.38
N PRO A 474 -7.66 -7.07 17.81
CA PRO A 474 -6.63 -7.67 18.66
C PRO A 474 -7.19 -8.17 20.00
N ASP A 475 -8.25 -7.54 20.52
CA ASP A 475 -8.92 -7.93 21.77
C ASP A 475 -9.56 -9.33 21.68
N GLU A 476 -9.87 -9.84 20.47
CA GLU A 476 -10.43 -11.18 20.28
C GLU A 476 -9.45 -12.28 20.70
N ILE A 477 -8.15 -12.03 20.61
CA ILE A 477 -7.11 -12.95 21.09
C ILE A 477 -7.22 -13.12 22.60
N ASP A 478 -7.26 -12.02 23.35
CA ASP A 478 -7.33 -12.06 24.81
C ASP A 478 -8.63 -12.70 25.28
N ASN A 479 -9.75 -12.34 24.63
CA ASN A 479 -11.05 -12.95 24.88
C ASN A 479 -11.03 -14.46 24.58
N CYS A 480 -10.34 -14.90 23.52
CA CYS A 480 -10.19 -16.33 23.21
C CYS A 480 -9.38 -17.05 24.28
N ILE A 481 -8.25 -16.50 24.70
CA ILE A 481 -7.36 -17.12 25.70
C ILE A 481 -8.13 -17.30 27.02
N GLU A 482 -8.84 -16.27 27.48
CA GLU A 482 -9.62 -16.36 28.72
C GLU A 482 -10.84 -17.29 28.59
N ASP A 483 -11.58 -17.28 27.47
CA ASP A 483 -12.71 -18.21 27.24
C ASP A 483 -12.25 -19.67 27.20
N VAL A 484 -11.14 -19.97 26.51
CA VAL A 484 -10.56 -21.33 26.48
C VAL A 484 -10.09 -21.75 27.87
N LYS A 485 -9.42 -20.85 28.58
CA LYS A 485 -8.96 -21.09 29.97
C LYS A 485 -10.13 -21.38 30.91
N GLU A 486 -11.18 -20.56 30.89
CA GLU A 486 -12.37 -20.78 31.72
C GLU A 486 -13.01 -22.14 31.43
N LYS A 487 -13.15 -22.51 30.15
CA LYS A 487 -13.73 -23.79 29.72
C LYS A 487 -12.90 -24.98 30.22
N ILE A 488 -11.58 -24.94 30.05
CA ILE A 488 -10.67 -25.99 30.52
C ILE A 488 -10.69 -26.07 32.05
N GLU A 489 -10.62 -24.95 32.76
CA GLU A 489 -10.67 -24.91 34.23
C GLU A 489 -11.98 -25.49 34.75
N LYS A 490 -13.13 -25.08 34.19
CA LYS A 490 -14.44 -25.63 34.53
C LYS A 490 -14.51 -27.13 34.27
N ARG A 491 -13.77 -27.63 33.28
CA ARG A 491 -13.68 -29.06 33.00
C ARG A 491 -12.85 -29.76 34.07
N ILE A 492 -11.63 -29.27 34.35
CA ILE A 492 -10.74 -29.82 35.38
C ILE A 492 -11.44 -29.82 36.75
N LYS A 493 -12.14 -28.75 37.15
CA LYS A 493 -12.91 -28.71 38.41
C LYS A 493 -13.91 -29.86 38.53
N ARG A 494 -14.61 -30.20 37.44
CA ARG A 494 -15.52 -31.37 37.42
C ARG A 494 -14.78 -32.69 37.62
N PHE A 495 -13.57 -32.84 37.09
CA PHE A 495 -12.72 -34.01 37.35
C PHE A 495 -12.26 -34.07 38.80
N LEU A 496 -11.83 -32.94 39.38
CA LEU A 496 -11.41 -32.86 40.77
C LEU A 496 -12.53 -33.26 41.73
N VAL A 497 -13.78 -32.89 41.45
CA VAL A 497 -14.95 -33.39 42.21
C VAL A 497 -15.06 -34.91 42.13
N GLY A 498 -14.86 -35.50 40.95
CA GLY A 498 -14.87 -36.96 40.79
C GLY A 498 -13.72 -37.66 41.52
N VAL A 499 -12.54 -37.03 41.58
CA VAL A 499 -11.40 -37.50 42.39
C VAL A 499 -11.74 -37.46 43.86
N LYS A 500 -12.35 -36.38 44.36
CA LYS A 500 -12.82 -36.28 45.75
C LYS A 500 -13.75 -37.44 46.10
N THR A 501 -14.73 -37.73 45.25
CA THR A 501 -15.63 -38.88 45.44
C THR A 501 -14.89 -40.22 45.47
N LEU A 502 -13.79 -40.39 44.71
CA LEU A 502 -12.98 -41.61 44.79
C LEU A 502 -12.22 -41.71 46.12
N ILE A 503 -11.68 -40.60 46.62
CA ILE A 503 -11.02 -40.52 47.93
C ILE A 503 -12.01 -40.86 49.03
N ASP A 504 -13.21 -40.25 49.03
CA ASP A 504 -14.27 -40.49 50.02
C ASP A 504 -14.73 -41.97 50.05
N ASN A 505 -14.68 -42.66 48.90
CA ASN A 505 -15.01 -44.08 48.77
C ASN A 505 -13.83 -45.04 49.04
N HIS A 506 -12.69 -44.50 49.50
CA HIS A 506 -11.44 -45.23 49.75
C HIS A 506 -10.92 -45.97 48.49
N ASN A 507 -11.10 -45.41 47.29
CA ASN A 507 -10.50 -45.91 46.05
C ASN A 507 -9.23 -45.10 45.71
N PHE A 508 -8.21 -45.26 46.55
CA PHE A 508 -7.01 -44.44 46.56
C PHE A 508 -6.16 -44.57 45.30
N PHE A 509 -6.06 -45.78 44.73
CA PHE A 509 -5.28 -46.03 43.52
C PHE A 509 -5.80 -45.23 42.32
N GLU A 510 -7.11 -45.29 42.07
CA GLU A 510 -7.72 -44.56 40.95
C GLU A 510 -7.73 -43.06 41.21
N ALA A 511 -7.84 -42.63 42.48
CA ALA A 511 -7.70 -41.23 42.87
C ALA A 511 -6.30 -40.68 42.54
N ASP A 512 -5.22 -41.33 43.01
CA ASP A 512 -3.83 -40.93 42.75
C ASP A 512 -3.54 -40.83 41.25
N LYS A 513 -3.91 -41.87 40.49
CA LYS A 513 -3.72 -41.91 39.03
C LYS A 513 -4.40 -40.72 38.33
N LYS A 514 -5.62 -40.37 38.77
CA LYS A 514 -6.35 -39.23 38.22
C LYS A 514 -5.77 -37.89 38.65
N ILE A 515 -5.31 -37.76 39.90
CA ILE A 515 -4.60 -36.56 40.37
C ILE A 515 -3.36 -36.34 39.51
N ASP A 516 -2.53 -37.37 39.31
CA ASP A 516 -1.30 -37.25 38.52
C ASP A 516 -1.57 -36.90 37.06
N SER A 517 -2.63 -37.49 36.48
CA SER A 517 -3.08 -37.15 35.12
C SER A 517 -3.50 -35.68 35.02
N ILE A 518 -4.24 -35.16 36.00
CA ILE A 518 -4.63 -33.74 36.04
C ILE A 518 -3.42 -32.85 36.28
N THR A 519 -2.47 -33.24 37.15
CA THR A 519 -1.22 -32.51 37.38
C THR A 519 -0.42 -32.38 36.09
N LEU A 520 -0.33 -33.44 35.28
CA LEU A 520 0.33 -33.41 33.98
C LEU A 520 -0.40 -32.47 32.99
N VAL A 521 -1.73 -32.53 32.94
CA VAL A 521 -2.55 -31.60 32.14
C VAL A 521 -2.29 -30.14 32.52
N CYS A 522 -2.27 -29.83 33.83
CA CYS A 522 -1.95 -28.49 34.33
C CYS A 522 -0.53 -28.06 33.92
N THR A 523 0.44 -28.99 33.96
CA THR A 523 1.83 -28.72 33.56
C THR A 523 1.95 -28.41 32.07
N LEU A 524 1.21 -29.13 31.21
CA LEU A 524 1.20 -28.90 29.75
C LEU A 524 0.58 -27.56 29.38
N LEU A 525 -0.49 -27.17 30.08
CA LEU A 525 -1.14 -25.87 29.93
C LEU A 525 -0.31 -24.73 30.52
N GLY A 526 0.52 -25.00 31.53
CA GLY A 526 1.40 -24.02 32.16
C GLY A 526 0.62 -22.80 32.64
N LYS A 527 0.93 -21.62 32.09
CA LYS A 527 0.27 -20.36 32.46
C LYS A 527 -1.21 -20.26 32.05
N TYR A 528 -1.67 -21.12 31.14
CA TYR A 528 -3.07 -21.15 30.71
C TYR A 528 -3.96 -21.95 31.67
N CYS A 529 -3.38 -22.54 32.72
CA CYS A 529 -4.12 -23.12 33.83
C CYS A 529 -4.08 -22.17 35.04
N GLY A 530 -5.24 -21.77 35.54
CA GLY A 530 -5.33 -20.91 36.72
C GLY A 530 -4.71 -21.54 37.96
N LYS A 531 -4.08 -20.70 38.78
CA LYS A 531 -3.45 -21.09 40.06
C LYS A 531 -4.44 -21.75 41.03
N GLU A 532 -5.72 -21.40 40.92
CA GLU A 532 -6.80 -21.98 41.70
C GLU A 532 -6.91 -23.50 41.51
N ILE A 533 -6.69 -24.01 40.29
CA ILE A 533 -6.71 -25.45 40.03
C ILE A 533 -5.56 -26.14 40.75
N SER A 534 -4.36 -25.56 40.72
CA SER A 534 -3.21 -26.08 41.44
C SER A 534 -3.47 -26.11 42.95
N TYR A 535 -4.08 -25.05 43.50
CA TYR A 535 -4.50 -25.03 44.90
C TYR A 535 -5.49 -26.15 45.24
N GLN A 536 -6.50 -26.36 44.40
CA GLN A 536 -7.49 -27.44 44.61
C GLN A 536 -6.88 -28.84 44.50
N ILE A 537 -5.87 -29.04 43.64
CA ILE A 537 -5.12 -30.31 43.57
C ILE A 537 -4.38 -30.56 44.89
N GLU A 538 -3.68 -29.55 45.42
CA GLU A 538 -2.98 -29.68 46.71
C GLU A 538 -3.96 -29.87 47.88
N GLU A 539 -5.08 -29.15 47.89
CA GLU A 539 -6.16 -29.35 48.88
C GLU A 539 -6.70 -30.78 48.85
N LEU A 540 -6.85 -31.38 47.66
CA LEU A 540 -7.25 -32.78 47.55
C LEU A 540 -6.16 -33.75 48.02
N ARG A 541 -4.88 -33.48 47.76
CA ARG A 541 -3.77 -34.30 48.27
C ARG A 541 -3.70 -34.24 49.81
N GLU A 542 -3.89 -33.08 50.40
CA GLU A 542 -3.95 -32.93 51.86
C GLU A 542 -5.21 -33.57 52.45
N SER A 543 -6.38 -33.39 51.82
CA SER A 543 -7.62 -34.05 52.24
C SER A 543 -7.52 -35.58 52.15
N GLN A 544 -6.86 -36.10 51.12
CA GLN A 544 -6.58 -37.52 50.97
C GLN A 544 -5.69 -38.02 52.11
N LYS A 545 -4.63 -37.29 52.42
CA LYS A 545 -3.73 -37.59 53.55
C LYS A 545 -4.48 -37.60 54.88
N ASP A 546 -5.34 -36.63 55.13
CA ASP A 546 -6.16 -36.57 56.35
C ASP A 546 -7.17 -37.73 56.43
N ILE A 547 -7.87 -38.04 55.34
CA ILE A 547 -8.82 -39.17 55.29
C ILE A 547 -8.08 -40.49 55.56
N VAL A 548 -6.90 -40.67 54.98
CA VAL A 548 -6.10 -41.89 55.17
C VAL A 548 -5.57 -41.98 56.60
N SER A 549 -4.95 -40.92 57.11
CA SER A 549 -4.27 -40.90 58.41
C SER A 549 -5.21 -40.79 59.61
N THR A 550 -6.37 -40.17 59.45
CA THR A 550 -7.35 -39.97 60.52
C THR A 550 -8.50 -40.95 60.35
N ASN A 551 -9.34 -40.79 59.33
CA ASN A 551 -10.58 -41.57 59.21
C ASN A 551 -10.35 -43.07 59.04
N VAL A 552 -9.41 -43.48 58.18
CA VAL A 552 -9.17 -44.89 57.90
C VAL A 552 -8.35 -45.54 59.00
N VAL A 553 -7.24 -44.92 59.42
CA VAL A 553 -6.41 -45.45 60.51
C VAL A 553 -7.22 -45.55 61.79
N ASP A 554 -7.93 -44.51 62.23
CA ASP A 554 -8.69 -44.52 63.49
C ASP A 554 -9.79 -45.59 63.44
N LYS A 555 -10.55 -45.66 62.34
CA LYS A 555 -11.62 -46.67 62.17
C LYS A 555 -11.11 -48.09 62.40
N TYR A 556 -9.96 -48.45 61.84
CA TYR A 556 -9.42 -49.81 61.97
C TYR A 556 -8.57 -50.02 63.22
N ALA A 557 -7.90 -48.97 63.71
CA ALA A 557 -7.11 -48.98 64.93
C ALA A 557 -7.99 -49.04 66.19
N GLU A 558 -9.20 -48.46 66.19
CA GLU A 558 -10.13 -48.50 67.33
C GLU A 558 -11.04 -49.74 67.30
N MET A 559 -11.26 -50.35 66.13
CA MET A 559 -12.12 -51.52 65.95
C MET A 559 -11.75 -52.69 66.89
N ASN A 560 -12.75 -53.21 67.60
CA ASN A 560 -12.57 -54.33 68.52
C ASN A 560 -12.28 -55.63 67.77
N ILE A 561 -11.49 -56.54 68.36
CA ILE A 561 -11.12 -57.82 67.73
C ILE A 561 -12.34 -58.63 67.24
N ASN A 562 -13.48 -58.55 67.94
CA ASN A 562 -14.70 -59.26 67.56
C ASN A 562 -15.32 -58.69 66.27
N GLN A 563 -15.10 -57.41 65.99
CA GLN A 563 -15.67 -56.72 64.83
C GLN A 563 -14.94 -57.03 63.53
N TYR A 564 -13.73 -57.61 63.58
CA TYR A 564 -13.00 -58.04 62.38
C TYR A 564 -13.72 -59.13 61.59
N THR A 565 -14.60 -59.90 62.25
CA THR A 565 -15.46 -60.89 61.58
C THR A 565 -16.56 -60.24 60.74
N LEU A 566 -17.04 -59.06 61.16
CA LEU A 566 -18.10 -58.30 60.49
C LEU A 566 -17.54 -57.29 59.49
N ASN A 567 -16.29 -56.84 59.69
CA ASN A 567 -15.57 -55.91 58.81
C ASN A 567 -14.18 -56.49 58.52
N PRO A 568 -14.07 -57.42 57.55
CA PRO A 568 -12.81 -58.04 57.19
C PRO A 568 -11.75 -57.01 56.80
N LEU A 569 -10.52 -57.22 57.28
CA LEU A 569 -9.40 -56.32 57.03
C LEU A 569 -8.72 -56.59 55.67
N THR A 570 -9.08 -57.69 55.01
CA THR A 570 -8.52 -58.10 53.72
C THR A 570 -8.73 -57.05 52.63
N ASP A 571 -9.91 -56.44 52.59
CA ASP A 571 -10.28 -55.49 51.53
C ASP A 571 -9.50 -54.18 51.66
N ILE A 572 -9.29 -53.71 52.88
CA ILE A 572 -8.53 -52.49 53.11
C ILE A 572 -7.04 -52.74 52.86
N PHE A 573 -6.48 -53.87 53.32
CA PHE A 573 -5.10 -54.22 53.03
C PHE A 573 -4.83 -54.36 51.53
N ALA A 574 -5.72 -55.01 50.78
CA ALA A 574 -5.58 -55.11 49.32
C ALA A 574 -5.60 -53.73 48.64
N ARG A 575 -6.44 -52.79 49.11
CA ARG A 575 -6.49 -51.43 48.57
C ARG A 575 -5.23 -50.62 48.89
N PHE A 576 -4.67 -50.74 50.10
CA PHE A 576 -3.41 -50.10 50.46
C PHE A 576 -2.22 -50.72 49.70
N GLU A 577 -2.22 -52.04 49.49
CA GLU A 577 -1.17 -52.73 48.74
C GLU A 577 -1.07 -52.26 47.29
N GLN A 578 -2.19 -51.87 46.66
CA GLN A 578 -2.20 -51.28 45.31
C GLN A 578 -1.49 -49.92 45.22
N VAL A 579 -1.39 -49.18 46.33
CA VAL A 579 -0.77 -47.84 46.41
C VAL A 579 0.51 -47.81 47.26
N ASN A 580 0.96 -48.97 47.76
CA ASN A 580 2.06 -49.09 48.70
C ASN A 580 3.44 -48.68 48.12
N ASN A 581 3.54 -48.49 46.81
CA ASN A 581 4.77 -48.08 46.14
C ASN A 581 4.74 -46.63 45.62
N THR A 582 3.59 -45.95 45.69
CA THR A 582 3.41 -44.63 45.07
C THR A 582 3.45 -43.47 46.08
N ASN A 583 2.97 -43.67 47.31
CA ASN A 583 2.91 -42.60 48.30
C ASN A 583 3.20 -43.12 49.73
N PRO A 584 4.19 -42.54 50.44
CA PRO A 584 4.63 -43.00 51.76
C PRO A 584 3.54 -42.91 52.84
N VAL A 585 2.55 -42.03 52.68
CA VAL A 585 1.43 -41.87 53.63
C VAL A 585 0.65 -43.18 53.76
N TYR A 586 0.43 -43.90 52.66
CA TYR A 586 -0.27 -45.18 52.69
C TYR A 586 0.53 -46.26 53.43
N ASN A 587 1.86 -46.24 53.30
CA ASN A 587 2.74 -47.22 53.93
C ASN A 587 2.78 -47.01 55.44
N GLU A 588 2.85 -45.75 55.86
CA GLU A 588 2.81 -45.35 57.26
C GLU A 588 1.46 -45.71 57.90
N ALA A 589 0.35 -45.37 57.23
CA ALA A 589 -0.99 -45.73 57.68
C ALA A 589 -1.19 -47.25 57.76
N LEU A 590 -0.77 -47.99 56.73
CA LEU A 590 -0.84 -49.46 56.71
C LEU A 590 -0.02 -50.08 57.85
N SER A 591 1.19 -49.58 58.09
CA SER A 591 2.07 -50.05 59.17
C SER A 591 1.45 -49.79 60.53
N THR A 592 0.89 -48.59 60.73
CA THR A 592 0.19 -48.20 61.97
C THR A 592 -1.01 -49.09 62.24
N ILE A 593 -1.85 -49.35 61.23
CA ILE A 593 -3.00 -50.26 61.34
C ILE A 593 -2.53 -51.67 61.70
N LYS A 594 -1.50 -52.19 61.01
CA LYS A 594 -0.94 -53.52 61.28
C LYS A 594 -0.44 -53.64 62.71
N GLU A 595 0.32 -52.66 63.21
CA GLU A 595 0.87 -52.65 64.57
C GLU A 595 -0.23 -52.62 65.63
N LYS A 596 -1.25 -51.77 65.46
CA LYS A 596 -2.40 -51.68 66.39
C LYS A 596 -3.19 -53.00 66.43
N ILE A 597 -3.44 -53.61 65.28
CA ILE A 597 -4.11 -54.92 65.20
C ILE A 597 -3.26 -55.98 65.91
N LEU A 598 -1.96 -56.09 65.59
CA LEU A 598 -1.08 -57.07 66.23
C LEU A 598 -1.07 -56.92 67.76
N THR A 599 -1.03 -55.67 68.25
CA THR A 599 -1.09 -55.35 69.67
C THR A 599 -2.38 -55.89 70.31
N LYS A 600 -3.54 -55.67 69.69
CA LYS A 600 -4.83 -56.19 70.20
C LYS A 600 -4.89 -57.72 70.23
N PHE A 601 -4.36 -58.39 69.21
CA PHE A 601 -4.28 -59.85 69.21
C PHE A 601 -3.37 -60.37 70.34
N ARG A 602 -2.23 -59.71 70.57
CA ARG A 602 -1.31 -60.02 71.67
C ARG A 602 -1.94 -59.78 73.04
N GLU A 603 -2.65 -58.67 73.22
CA GLU A 603 -3.41 -58.40 74.45
C GLU A 603 -4.44 -59.49 74.75
N GLU A 604 -5.14 -60.02 73.73
CA GLU A 604 -6.06 -61.16 73.94
C GLU A 604 -5.32 -62.45 74.30
N LEU A 605 -4.12 -62.70 73.75
CA LEU A 605 -3.28 -63.82 74.18
C LEU A 605 -2.80 -63.64 75.64
N ASP A 606 -2.43 -62.44 76.04
CA ASP A 606 -1.99 -62.16 77.41
C ASP A 606 -3.14 -62.30 78.42
N LYS A 607 -4.35 -61.85 78.05
CA LYS A 607 -5.58 -62.12 78.82
C LYS A 607 -5.87 -63.62 78.91
N ALA A 608 -5.66 -64.37 77.83
CA ALA A 608 -5.82 -65.83 77.83
C ALA A 608 -4.84 -66.52 78.80
N LYS A 609 -3.56 -66.12 78.81
CA LYS A 609 -2.53 -66.65 79.72
C LYS A 609 -2.79 -66.29 81.18
N SER A 610 -3.35 -65.11 81.41
CA SER A 610 -3.60 -64.57 82.75
C SER A 610 -4.89 -65.11 83.38
N LYS A 611 -5.74 -65.78 82.60
CA LYS A 611 -6.99 -66.37 83.09
C LYS A 611 -6.71 -67.49 84.09
N GLN A 612 -7.41 -67.43 85.23
CA GLN A 612 -7.42 -68.48 86.25
C GLN A 612 -8.85 -69.04 86.40
N PRO A 613 -9.06 -70.38 86.35
CA PRO A 613 -8.04 -71.39 86.15
C PRO A 613 -7.50 -71.37 84.69
N PRO A 614 -6.28 -71.90 84.46
CA PRO A 614 -5.74 -72.00 83.11
C PRO A 614 -6.64 -72.93 82.27
N ASP A 615 -7.09 -72.43 81.13
CA ASP A 615 -8.04 -73.11 80.25
C ASP A 615 -7.64 -72.82 78.79
N SER A 616 -7.21 -73.88 78.09
CA SER A 616 -6.73 -73.81 76.71
C SER A 616 -7.81 -73.50 75.68
N GLU A 617 -9.09 -73.53 76.08
CA GLU A 617 -10.24 -73.22 75.23
C GLU A 617 -11.03 -72.01 75.70
N ASN A 618 -10.41 -71.13 76.47
CA ASN A 618 -11.10 -69.98 77.03
C ASN A 618 -11.61 -68.99 75.96
N ILE A 619 -12.51 -68.10 76.38
CA ILE A 619 -13.17 -67.15 75.48
C ILE A 619 -12.20 -66.25 74.70
N HIS A 620 -11.03 -65.90 75.26
CA HIS A 620 -10.03 -65.07 74.58
C HIS A 620 -9.34 -65.85 73.45
N ILE A 621 -9.03 -67.13 73.65
CA ILE A 621 -8.52 -68.03 72.60
C ILE A 621 -9.54 -68.17 71.46
N ARG A 622 -10.82 -68.38 71.77
CA ARG A 622 -11.86 -68.52 70.74
C ARG A 622 -12.06 -67.22 69.95
N ARG A 623 -12.02 -66.07 70.62
CA ARG A 623 -12.08 -64.74 69.95
C ARG A 623 -10.90 -64.53 69.02
N PHE A 624 -9.69 -64.87 69.48
CA PHE A 624 -8.48 -64.83 68.67
C PHE A 624 -8.62 -65.71 67.42
N GLU A 625 -8.96 -66.99 67.58
CA GLU A 625 -9.09 -67.95 66.47
C GLU A 625 -10.16 -67.57 65.45
N SER A 626 -11.24 -66.94 65.91
CA SER A 626 -12.29 -66.43 65.04
C SER A 626 -11.80 -65.24 64.22
N ALA A 627 -11.13 -64.28 64.86
CA ALA A 627 -10.71 -63.04 64.23
C ALA A 627 -9.46 -63.18 63.34
N VAL A 628 -8.52 -64.08 63.69
CA VAL A 628 -7.23 -64.22 62.99
C VAL A 628 -7.39 -64.63 61.52
N LYS A 629 -8.50 -65.30 61.19
CA LYS A 629 -8.83 -65.75 59.82
C LYS A 629 -9.08 -64.61 58.85
N TYR A 630 -9.38 -63.40 59.35
CA TYR A 630 -9.69 -62.22 58.56
C TYR A 630 -8.50 -61.25 58.42
N LEU A 631 -7.31 -61.70 58.83
CA LEU A 631 -6.05 -60.96 58.64
C LEU A 631 -5.33 -61.40 57.36
N SER A 632 -4.31 -60.61 56.98
CA SER A 632 -3.39 -60.99 55.91
C SER A 632 -2.63 -62.28 56.25
N GLU A 633 -2.24 -63.04 55.23
CA GLU A 633 -1.53 -64.33 55.37
C GLU A 633 -0.29 -64.22 56.28
N ALA A 634 0.50 -63.15 56.06
CA ALA A 634 1.73 -62.91 56.82
C ALA A 634 1.44 -62.67 58.31
N MET A 635 0.42 -61.85 58.63
CA MET A 635 0.04 -61.58 60.02
C MET A 635 -0.59 -62.81 60.67
N ARG A 636 -1.47 -63.52 59.94
CA ARG A 636 -2.12 -64.74 60.41
C ARG A 636 -1.10 -65.79 60.78
N SER A 637 -0.13 -66.07 59.89
CA SER A 637 0.92 -67.06 60.13
C SER A 637 1.74 -66.73 61.38
N ALA A 638 2.14 -65.47 61.56
CA ALA A 638 2.89 -65.05 62.74
C ALA A 638 2.07 -65.19 64.04
N LEU A 639 0.81 -64.77 64.01
CA LEU A 639 -0.08 -64.82 65.16
C LEU A 639 -0.52 -66.26 65.52
N GLU A 640 -0.71 -67.15 64.55
CA GLU A 640 -1.01 -68.56 64.81
C GLU A 640 0.14 -69.28 65.52
N VAL A 641 1.38 -68.91 65.20
CA VAL A 641 2.57 -69.38 65.93
C VAL A 641 2.54 -68.87 67.39
N GLU A 642 2.26 -67.58 67.60
CA GLU A 642 2.11 -67.01 68.95
C GLU A 642 0.96 -67.66 69.74
N LEU A 643 -0.18 -67.95 69.09
CA LEU A 643 -1.30 -68.67 69.68
C LEU A 643 -0.93 -70.09 70.10
N LYS A 644 -0.18 -70.80 69.25
CA LYS A 644 0.30 -72.16 69.57
C LYS A 644 1.18 -72.13 70.82
N TYR A 645 2.15 -71.23 70.88
CA TYR A 645 2.98 -71.05 72.08
C TYR A 645 2.16 -70.68 73.31
N CYS A 646 1.13 -69.83 73.16
CA CYS A 646 0.21 -69.48 74.23
C CYS A 646 -0.55 -70.71 74.76
N LYS A 647 -1.12 -71.54 73.87
CA LYS A 647 -1.79 -72.79 74.23
C LYS A 647 -0.82 -73.77 74.90
N ASP A 648 0.38 -73.93 74.36
CA ASP A 648 1.41 -74.80 74.93
C ASP A 648 1.81 -74.32 76.34
N ASP A 649 1.97 -73.02 76.58
CA ASP A 649 2.23 -72.45 77.92
C ASP A 649 1.06 -72.70 78.88
N ILE A 650 -0.19 -72.50 78.44
CA ILE A 650 -1.38 -72.80 79.25
C ILE A 650 -1.43 -74.29 79.60
N VAL A 651 -1.20 -75.19 78.63
CA VAL A 651 -1.18 -76.65 78.84
C VAL A 651 -0.04 -77.06 79.77
N LEU A 652 1.14 -76.45 79.63
CA LEU A 652 2.27 -76.66 80.54
C LEU A 652 1.90 -76.22 81.96
N ARG A 653 1.27 -75.06 82.15
CA ARG A 653 0.79 -74.61 83.47
C ARG A 653 -0.27 -75.54 84.05
N ILE A 654 -1.19 -76.05 83.24
CA ILE A 654 -2.16 -77.08 83.67
C ILE A 654 -1.38 -78.30 84.14
N ARG A 655 -0.47 -78.84 83.33
CA ARG A 655 0.34 -80.03 83.65
C ARG A 655 1.22 -79.83 84.88
N ASP A 656 1.84 -78.66 85.04
CA ASP A 656 2.68 -78.34 86.19
C ASP A 656 1.84 -78.23 87.46
N ASN A 657 0.64 -77.65 87.38
CA ASN A 657 -0.31 -77.66 88.49
C ASN A 657 -0.80 -79.07 88.81
N GLU A 658 -1.12 -79.88 87.81
CA GLU A 658 -1.47 -81.29 87.99
C GLU A 658 -0.33 -82.08 88.62
N LYS A 659 0.92 -81.88 88.17
CA LYS A 659 2.11 -82.55 88.68
C LYS A 659 2.45 -82.06 90.08
N LYS A 660 2.32 -80.76 90.37
CA LYS A 660 2.50 -80.18 91.71
C LYS A 660 1.49 -80.78 92.68
N LEU A 661 0.23 -80.87 92.26
CA LEU A 661 -0.83 -81.55 92.99
C LEU A 661 -0.48 -83.03 93.18
N GLN A 662 -0.20 -83.77 92.10
CA GLN A 662 0.07 -85.21 92.15
C GLN A 662 1.33 -85.55 92.94
N ASN A 663 2.38 -84.74 92.89
CA ASN A 663 3.60 -84.90 93.71
C ASN A 663 3.30 -84.65 95.19
N ALA A 664 2.55 -83.60 95.51
CA ALA A 664 2.14 -83.30 96.89
C ALA A 664 1.29 -84.43 97.47
N PHE A 665 0.46 -85.08 96.64
CA PHE A 665 -0.30 -86.25 97.06
C PHE A 665 0.55 -87.52 97.11
N SER A 666 1.44 -87.76 96.14
CA SER A 666 2.28 -88.96 96.07
C SER A 666 3.35 -89.02 97.16
N SER A 667 3.80 -87.87 97.69
CA SER A 667 4.72 -87.81 98.82
C SER A 667 4.12 -88.35 100.12
N ARG A 668 2.78 -88.52 100.18
CA ARG A 668 2.02 -88.87 101.38
C ARG A 668 2.25 -87.92 102.57
N ASP A 669 2.89 -86.77 102.33
CA ASP A 669 3.07 -85.71 103.31
C ASP A 669 1.84 -84.80 103.34
N VAL A 670 1.04 -84.97 104.39
CA VAL A 670 -0.19 -84.22 104.61
C VAL A 670 0.06 -82.70 104.68
N LYS A 671 1.25 -82.26 105.13
CA LYS A 671 1.60 -80.83 105.18
C LYS A 671 1.78 -80.26 103.76
N SER A 672 2.47 -81.00 102.89
CA SER A 672 2.61 -80.65 101.47
C SER A 672 1.27 -80.63 100.73
N MET A 673 0.40 -81.63 100.94
CA MET A 673 -0.96 -81.65 100.37
C MET A 673 -1.77 -80.41 100.79
N LYS A 674 -1.77 -80.11 102.10
CA LYS A 674 -2.48 -78.96 102.67
C LYS A 674 -2.00 -77.64 102.08
N ASN A 675 -0.68 -77.46 101.93
CA ASN A 675 -0.12 -76.23 101.40
C ASN A 675 -0.53 -75.99 99.94
N VAL A 676 -0.49 -77.03 99.08
CA VAL A 676 -0.90 -76.91 97.67
C VAL A 676 -2.39 -76.61 97.55
N LEU A 677 -3.24 -77.26 98.36
CA LEU A 677 -4.68 -76.97 98.36
C LEU A 677 -5.01 -75.56 98.87
N LEU A 678 -4.33 -75.08 99.92
CA LEU A 678 -4.50 -73.70 100.41
C LEU A 678 -4.02 -72.65 99.41
N GLU A 679 -2.94 -72.93 98.68
CA GLU A 679 -2.45 -72.08 97.60
C GLU A 679 -3.49 -71.95 96.47
N TYR A 680 -4.12 -73.07 96.08
CA TYR A 680 -5.20 -73.06 95.10
C TYR A 680 -6.49 -72.45 95.64
N GLN A 681 -6.81 -72.63 96.92
CA GLN A 681 -7.98 -72.00 97.57
C GLN A 681 -7.85 -70.48 97.68
N SER A 682 -6.62 -69.98 97.81
CA SER A 682 -6.31 -68.54 97.81
C SER A 682 -6.28 -67.94 96.40
N SER A 683 -6.30 -68.78 95.36
CA SER A 683 -6.23 -68.38 93.95
C SER A 683 -7.61 -68.47 93.30
N GLN A 684 -8.15 -67.33 92.83
CA GLN A 684 -9.49 -67.28 92.22
C GLN A 684 -9.56 -68.22 90.99
N GLY A 685 -10.56 -69.11 90.96
CA GLY A 685 -10.85 -69.99 89.82
C GLY A 685 -10.20 -71.38 89.86
N MET A 686 -9.31 -71.71 90.79
CA MET A 686 -8.63 -73.02 90.84
C MET A 686 -9.49 -74.18 91.40
N GLN A 687 -10.81 -74.04 91.46
CA GLN A 687 -11.71 -75.02 92.08
C GLN A 687 -11.62 -76.42 91.45
N SER A 688 -11.38 -76.51 90.14
CA SER A 688 -11.21 -77.81 89.46
C SER A 688 -10.00 -78.59 89.97
N PHE A 689 -8.88 -77.90 90.27
CA PHE A 689 -7.70 -78.52 90.88
C PHE A 689 -7.91 -78.87 92.35
N ILE A 690 -8.68 -78.05 93.08
CA ILE A 690 -9.09 -78.36 94.45
C ILE A 690 -9.88 -79.67 94.44
N ASN A 691 -10.96 -79.76 93.66
CA ASN A 691 -11.81 -80.95 93.54
C ASN A 691 -10.98 -82.19 93.16
N LYS A 692 -10.07 -82.07 92.19
CA LYS A 692 -9.16 -83.17 91.79
C LYS A 692 -8.22 -83.59 92.93
N GLY A 693 -7.78 -82.64 93.75
CA GLY A 693 -7.03 -82.90 94.97
C GLY A 693 -7.87 -83.63 96.03
N GLU A 694 -9.15 -83.27 96.18
CA GLU A 694 -10.09 -83.98 97.06
C GLU A 694 -10.30 -85.43 96.60
N GLU A 695 -10.47 -85.66 95.30
CA GLU A 695 -10.57 -87.01 94.73
C GLU A 695 -9.31 -87.85 94.97
N LEU A 696 -8.11 -87.26 94.80
CA LEU A 696 -6.85 -87.93 95.08
C LEU A 696 -6.70 -88.26 96.57
N ALA A 697 -7.12 -87.36 97.46
CA ALA A 697 -7.16 -87.59 98.90
C ALA A 697 -8.06 -88.78 99.24
N LEU A 698 -9.27 -88.81 98.67
CA LEU A 698 -10.25 -89.87 98.88
C LEU A 698 -9.74 -91.22 98.37
N ARG A 699 -9.11 -91.26 97.19
CA ARG A 699 -8.53 -92.48 96.63
C ARG A 699 -7.41 -93.03 97.52
N GLN A 700 -6.55 -92.17 98.07
CA GLN A 700 -5.52 -92.62 99.02
C GLN A 700 -6.10 -93.18 100.31
N ILE A 701 -7.16 -92.57 100.84
CA ILE A 701 -7.88 -93.09 102.00
C ILE A 701 -8.46 -94.49 101.69
N GLN A 702 -9.07 -94.66 100.51
CA GLN A 702 -9.62 -95.94 100.06
C GLN A 702 -8.53 -97.00 99.88
N GLU A 703 -7.38 -96.67 99.30
CA GLU A 703 -6.24 -97.60 99.16
C GLU A 703 -5.69 -98.05 100.51
N ILE A 704 -5.58 -97.13 101.49
CA ILE A 704 -5.17 -97.48 102.86
C ILE A 704 -6.20 -98.44 103.47
N ILE A 705 -7.49 -98.16 103.32
CA ILE A 705 -8.57 -99.04 103.80
C ILE A 705 -8.48 -100.43 103.13
N LEU A 706 -8.28 -100.48 101.81
CA LEU A 706 -8.11 -101.73 101.06
C LEU A 706 -6.89 -102.53 101.51
N LYS A 707 -5.73 -101.88 101.70
CA LYS A 707 -4.52 -102.56 102.22
C LYS A 707 -4.71 -103.08 103.63
N ILE A 708 -5.38 -102.31 104.49
CA ILE A 708 -5.74 -102.77 105.84
C ILE A 708 -6.62 -104.02 105.72
N ASN A 709 -7.65 -103.99 104.88
CA ASN A 709 -8.57 -105.11 104.69
C ASN A 709 -7.88 -106.35 104.09
N GLN A 710 -7.03 -106.20 103.07
CA GLN A 710 -6.26 -107.30 102.47
C GLN A 710 -5.28 -107.95 103.45
N ASN A 711 -4.61 -107.15 104.29
CA ASN A 711 -3.72 -107.69 105.33
C ASN A 711 -4.50 -108.41 106.44
N PHE A 712 -5.76 -108.00 106.69
CA PHE A 712 -6.66 -108.75 107.57
C PHE A 712 -7.12 -110.07 106.94
N GLU A 713 -7.42 -110.08 105.64
CA GLU A 713 -7.83 -111.29 104.91
C GLU A 713 -6.69 -112.32 104.77
N ASN A 714 -5.43 -111.87 104.65
CA ASN A 714 -4.25 -112.74 104.55
C ASN A 714 -3.71 -113.24 105.91
N TYR A 715 -4.42 -113.01 107.02
CA TYR A 715 -4.00 -113.36 108.39
C TYR A 715 -2.64 -112.75 108.84
N GLU A 716 -2.13 -111.73 108.13
CA GLU A 716 -0.95 -110.96 108.49
C GLU A 716 -1.31 -109.88 109.53
N ILE A 717 -1.95 -110.28 110.63
CA ILE A 717 -2.51 -109.38 111.66
C ILE A 717 -1.46 -108.42 112.22
N ARG A 718 -0.20 -108.88 112.34
CA ARG A 718 0.91 -108.07 112.83
C ARG A 718 1.31 -106.98 111.83
N GLU A 719 1.26 -107.29 110.54
CA GLU A 719 1.56 -106.35 109.46
C GLU A 719 0.38 -105.39 109.22
N ALA A 720 -0.86 -105.89 109.32
CA ALA A 720 -2.08 -105.07 109.37
C ALA A 720 -2.04 -104.05 110.53
N LEU A 721 -1.69 -104.49 111.74
CA LEU A 721 -1.55 -103.60 112.91
C LEU A 721 -0.35 -102.65 112.81
N THR A 722 0.73 -103.05 112.15
CA THR A 722 1.91 -102.19 111.95
C THR A 722 1.65 -101.14 110.87
N ASN A 723 0.94 -101.50 109.79
CA ASN A 723 0.45 -100.57 108.77
C ASN A 723 -0.57 -99.61 109.38
N VAL A 724 -1.52 -100.12 110.18
CA VAL A 724 -2.42 -99.27 110.98
C VAL A 724 -1.62 -98.37 111.92
N LYS A 725 -0.58 -98.83 112.61
CA LYS A 725 0.19 -97.99 113.56
C LYS A 725 1.04 -96.91 112.86
N ASN A 726 1.71 -97.25 111.76
CA ASN A 726 2.50 -96.29 110.99
C ASN A 726 1.59 -95.28 110.24
N ASP A 727 0.42 -95.71 109.76
CA ASP A 727 -0.56 -94.83 109.09
C ASP A 727 -1.54 -94.12 110.06
N VAL A 728 -1.65 -94.56 111.33
CA VAL A 728 -2.40 -93.87 112.39
C VAL A 728 -1.60 -92.71 112.96
N ILE A 729 -0.27 -92.74 112.90
CA ILE A 729 0.55 -91.56 113.23
C ILE A 729 0.33 -90.45 112.17
N THR A 730 0.07 -90.79 110.91
CA THR A 730 -0.42 -89.84 109.90
C THR A 730 -1.90 -89.45 110.09
N LYS A 731 -2.75 -90.23 110.79
CA LYS A 731 -4.15 -89.85 111.10
C LYS A 731 -4.29 -88.57 111.94
N LEU A 732 -3.31 -88.23 112.78
CA LEU A 732 -3.32 -86.97 113.52
C LEU A 732 -3.22 -85.76 112.57
N ASN A 733 -2.56 -85.91 111.42
CA ASN A 733 -2.53 -84.90 110.37
C ASN A 733 -3.73 -85.00 109.40
N TRP A 734 -4.23 -86.20 109.10
CA TRP A 734 -5.44 -86.36 108.26
C TRP A 734 -6.69 -85.74 108.89
N LYS A 735 -6.81 -85.74 110.22
CA LYS A 735 -7.91 -85.04 110.92
C LYS A 735 -7.88 -83.54 110.64
N THR A 736 -6.71 -82.93 110.52
CA THR A 736 -6.54 -81.53 110.12
C THR A 736 -6.89 -81.29 108.65
N LEU A 737 -6.56 -82.24 107.75
CA LEU A 737 -6.96 -82.16 106.34
C LEU A 737 -8.48 -82.35 106.15
N LEU A 738 -9.07 -83.30 106.88
CA LEU A 738 -10.53 -83.54 106.93
C LEU A 738 -11.31 -82.39 107.54
N VAL A 739 -10.74 -81.64 108.49
CA VAL A 739 -11.35 -80.41 109.01
C VAL A 739 -11.35 -79.31 107.94
N ILE A 740 -10.28 -79.17 107.15
CA ILE A 740 -10.22 -78.19 106.05
C ILE A 740 -11.16 -78.57 104.91
N LEU A 741 -11.20 -79.85 104.53
CA LEU A 741 -12.13 -80.38 103.53
C LEU A 741 -13.59 -80.25 104.01
N ASN A 742 -13.89 -80.58 105.28
CA ASN A 742 -15.23 -80.38 105.83
C ASN A 742 -15.61 -78.91 105.98
N ASP A 743 -14.67 -78.02 106.32
CA ASP A 743 -14.93 -76.58 106.35
C ASP A 743 -15.18 -76.03 104.94
N HIS A 744 -14.50 -76.56 103.91
CA HIS A 744 -14.73 -76.19 102.51
C HIS A 744 -16.09 -76.70 102.00
N ILE A 745 -16.44 -77.96 102.31
CA ILE A 745 -17.73 -78.60 101.99
C ILE A 745 -18.88 -77.89 102.74
N ARG A 746 -18.66 -77.42 103.98
CA ARG A 746 -19.66 -76.62 104.72
C ARG A 746 -19.81 -75.21 104.16
N LYS A 747 -18.76 -74.60 103.61
CA LYS A 747 -18.81 -73.25 103.03
C LYS A 747 -19.54 -73.19 101.68
N TYR A 748 -19.64 -74.31 100.95
CA TYR A 748 -20.25 -74.38 99.62
C TYR A 748 -21.59 -75.12 99.56
N ASN A 749 -22.07 -75.69 100.67
CA ASN A 749 -23.42 -76.27 100.78
C ASN A 749 -24.43 -75.31 101.46
N TYR A 750 -24.14 -74.01 101.44
CA TYR A 750 -25.07 -72.93 101.81
C TYR A 750 -25.11 -71.87 100.71
N GLU A 751 -25.36 -72.33 99.49
CA GLU A 751 -26.00 -71.70 98.33
C GLU A 751 -26.51 -72.84 97.44
#